data_AF-A0A060YVJ7-F1
#
_entry.id   AF-A0A060YVJ7-F1
#
_cell.length_a   1.000
_cell.length_b   1.000
_cell.length_c   1.000
_cell.angle_alpha   90.00
_cell.angle_beta   90.00
_cell.angle_gamma   90.00
#
_symmetry.space_group_name_H-M   'P 1'
#
loop_
_entity.id
_entity.type
_entity.pdbx_description
1 polymer ?
#
loop_
_entity_poly.entity_id
_entity_poly.type
_entity_poly.pdbx_seq_one_letter_code
_entity_poly.pdbx_strand_id
1 'polypeptide(L)'
;MKKVVHWSTKDVLLWLTNVGMQEYSEALRHLNGKGLMQLSKADFQTAPLALVTLDGGRQLLDKMETLRIEHHIETHKNRHANGHAILAVNSEVNGNKPERNGVVNEFHKERIQIPMPEITRSPFPEEWGKTGVAFVYATICFIFTTIMISVVHERVPAKEATPPLPDKFFDFFGRVDWAFSICEINGMILIVLWLLQWALLKYRSIVGRRFFFIIGTLYLYRCITMYITTLPVPGMHFKCSPKVLKELEVKYGILYRQDNVILSGTHTHSGLGGYFQYTLFMITSKGYIKPSIKAIVNGIVKSIDIAHRNIKPGRIYMSKGELEESNLNRSPHSYLNNPAEERNKYKSNTDKQVTLLKFTDLDGDGMGMLSWFAVHAVSMNYTNQMVSSDNMGYASYLLEQEKNIGFLPGEGPFVAAFASSNLGDASPNIRGPFCANTGLPCDYLNSSCPIGGLKMCVALGPAGSDMFNNTKIIGENIFKRAKDLYGKARQEVRGPLHAAHQWVNMTDVTVQLNSTHTSRTCKPALGHSFAAGTTDGGGDLNFTQGAVEGDPFWDGIRDALLGAPSNETQDCHQPKPILFSTGEMTWPLPWHPSIVDVQIITIGPVAIVAIPGEMTTMSGRRIREAVKQVRIKYHTHTNVGTHTHARAHTPHACTPTH
;
A
#
# COMPACT_ATOMS: atom_id res chain seq x y z
N MET A 1 -61.37 -9.86 25.63
CA MET A 1 -62.71 -10.25 25.15
C MET A 1 -63.25 -11.33 26.09
N LYS A 2 -64.55 -11.67 26.08
CA LYS A 2 -64.99 -12.89 26.81
C LYS A 2 -64.25 -14.07 26.18
N LYS A 3 -63.65 -14.96 26.99
CA LYS A 3 -62.95 -16.15 26.48
C LYS A 3 -63.88 -16.91 25.54
N VAL A 4 -63.39 -17.30 24.37
CA VAL A 4 -64.16 -17.96 23.29
C VAL A 4 -65.00 -19.13 23.80
N VAL A 5 -64.49 -19.89 24.78
CA VAL A 5 -65.19 -21.02 25.41
C VAL A 5 -66.50 -20.63 26.13
N HIS A 6 -66.67 -19.36 26.50
CA HIS A 6 -67.87 -18.83 27.17
C HIS A 6 -68.81 -18.07 26.23
N TRP A 7 -68.58 -18.12 24.91
CA TRP A 7 -69.45 -17.46 23.93
C TRP A 7 -70.80 -18.16 23.83
N SER A 8 -71.87 -17.38 23.85
CA SER A 8 -73.22 -17.84 23.53
C SER A 8 -73.35 -18.10 22.02
N THR A 9 -74.43 -18.78 21.61
CA THR A 9 -74.71 -19.01 20.18
C THR A 9 -74.84 -17.71 19.39
N LYS A 10 -75.33 -16.63 20.01
CA LYS A 10 -75.39 -15.29 19.40
C LYS A 10 -74.01 -14.67 19.18
N ASP A 11 -73.08 -14.90 20.11
CA ASP A 11 -71.71 -14.37 20.00
C ASP A 11 -70.93 -15.07 18.87
N VAL A 12 -71.18 -16.37 18.65
CA VAL A 12 -70.60 -17.12 17.53
C VAL A 12 -71.11 -16.61 16.18
N LEU A 13 -72.41 -16.33 16.06
CA LEU A 13 -73.01 -15.78 14.84
C LEU A 13 -72.49 -14.37 14.52
N LEU A 14 -72.34 -13.54 15.55
CA LEU A 14 -71.74 -12.21 15.41
C LEU A 14 -70.28 -12.31 14.95
N TRP A 15 -69.52 -13.27 15.49
CA TRP A 15 -68.15 -13.52 15.08
C TRP A 15 -68.06 -13.96 13.62
N LEU A 16 -68.88 -14.94 13.19
CA LEU A 16 -68.95 -15.40 11.80
C LEU A 16 -69.22 -14.25 10.83
N THR A 17 -70.12 -13.34 11.20
CA THR A 17 -70.43 -12.15 10.39
C THR A 17 -69.23 -11.20 10.30
N ASN A 18 -68.55 -10.94 11.43
CA ASN A 18 -67.39 -10.04 11.48
C ASN A 18 -66.18 -10.56 10.71
N VAL A 19 -65.99 -11.89 10.64
CA VAL A 19 -64.90 -12.50 9.87
C VAL A 19 -65.27 -12.80 8.41
N GLY A 20 -66.48 -12.42 7.99
CA GLY A 20 -66.96 -12.57 6.61
C GLY A 20 -67.42 -13.98 6.23
N MET A 21 -67.78 -14.82 7.20
CA MET A 21 -68.18 -16.24 7.04
C MET A 21 -69.67 -16.45 7.33
N GLN A 22 -70.52 -15.53 6.85
CA GLN A 22 -71.95 -15.52 7.19
C GLN A 22 -72.72 -16.72 6.60
N GLU A 23 -72.24 -17.34 5.51
CA GLU A 23 -72.83 -18.57 4.95
C GLU A 23 -72.90 -19.74 5.94
N TYR A 24 -72.01 -19.79 6.94
CA TYR A 24 -71.99 -20.82 7.97
C TYR A 24 -72.96 -20.56 9.13
N SER A 25 -73.63 -19.40 9.15
CA SER A 25 -74.49 -18.97 10.25
C SER A 25 -75.68 -19.90 10.46
N GLU A 26 -76.25 -20.46 9.38
CA GLU A 26 -77.40 -21.36 9.47
C GLU A 26 -77.00 -22.76 9.93
N ALA A 27 -75.90 -23.30 9.39
CA ALA A 27 -75.36 -24.61 9.77
C ALA A 27 -74.79 -24.63 11.21
N LEU A 28 -74.29 -23.50 11.72
CA LEU A 28 -73.69 -23.37 13.05
C LEU A 28 -74.61 -22.66 14.07
N ARG A 29 -75.88 -22.42 13.73
CA ARG A 29 -76.84 -21.63 14.53
C ARG A 29 -77.01 -22.12 15.97
N HIS A 30 -76.81 -23.41 16.20
CA HIS A 30 -76.97 -24.07 17.50
C HIS A 30 -75.67 -24.22 18.29
N LEU A 31 -74.52 -23.85 17.71
CA LEU A 31 -73.21 -24.05 18.33
C LEU A 31 -72.79 -22.84 19.17
N ASN A 32 -72.40 -23.12 20.41
CA ASN A 32 -71.75 -22.15 21.29
C ASN A 32 -70.22 -22.16 21.06
N GLY A 33 -69.48 -21.25 21.69
CA GLY A 33 -68.05 -21.12 21.42
C GLY A 33 -67.21 -22.36 21.75
N LYS A 34 -67.65 -23.21 22.70
CA LYS A 34 -67.01 -24.50 22.98
C LYS A 34 -67.21 -25.49 21.83
N GLY A 35 -68.42 -25.54 21.28
CA GLY A 35 -68.74 -26.37 20.13
C GLY A 35 -68.02 -25.90 18.87
N LEU A 36 -67.93 -24.59 18.64
CA LEU A 36 -67.14 -24.02 17.55
C LEU A 36 -65.69 -24.51 17.62
N MET A 37 -65.05 -24.41 18.78
CA MET A 37 -63.64 -24.81 18.95
C MET A 37 -63.36 -26.30 18.74
N GLN A 38 -64.38 -27.16 18.82
CA GLN A 38 -64.27 -28.60 18.65
C GLN A 38 -64.45 -29.08 17.21
N LEU A 39 -64.91 -28.22 16.29
CA LEU A 39 -65.05 -28.61 14.89
C LEU A 39 -63.68 -28.95 14.29
N SER A 40 -63.62 -30.12 13.69
CA SER A 40 -62.46 -30.68 13.04
C SER A 40 -62.68 -30.70 11.53
N LYS A 41 -61.63 -31.00 10.78
CA LYS A 41 -61.73 -31.15 9.32
C LYS A 41 -62.72 -32.25 8.90
N ALA A 42 -62.96 -33.25 9.76
CA ALA A 42 -63.90 -34.34 9.46
C ALA A 42 -65.36 -33.86 9.46
N ASP A 43 -65.71 -32.88 10.29
CA ASP A 43 -67.09 -32.37 10.41
C ASP A 43 -67.54 -31.64 9.14
N PHE A 44 -66.59 -31.08 8.38
CA PHE A 44 -66.82 -30.46 7.07
C PHE A 44 -66.94 -31.47 5.92
N GLN A 45 -66.85 -32.77 6.19
CA GLN A 45 -67.11 -33.83 5.21
C GLN A 45 -68.50 -34.46 5.35
N THR A 46 -69.26 -34.05 6.37
CA THR A 46 -70.63 -34.51 6.62
C THR A 46 -71.63 -33.33 6.63
N ALA A 47 -72.88 -33.57 6.21
CA ALA A 47 -73.92 -32.55 6.31
C ALA A 47 -74.24 -32.23 7.79
N PRO A 48 -74.51 -30.96 8.15
CA PRO A 48 -74.83 -29.84 7.26
C PRO A 48 -73.63 -29.03 6.74
N LEU A 49 -72.42 -29.20 7.29
CA LEU A 49 -71.27 -28.33 6.99
C LEU A 49 -70.60 -28.60 5.63
N ALA A 50 -70.65 -29.84 5.15
CA ALA A 50 -70.12 -30.19 3.84
C ALA A 50 -70.83 -29.52 2.65
N LEU A 51 -72.03 -28.98 2.87
CA LEU A 51 -72.88 -28.40 1.83
C LEU A 51 -72.81 -26.87 1.77
N VAL A 52 -72.08 -26.23 2.69
CA VAL A 52 -72.09 -24.76 2.84
C VAL A 52 -71.20 -24.08 1.80
N THR A 53 -70.00 -24.61 1.54
CA THR A 53 -69.06 -24.04 0.56
C THR A 53 -68.28 -25.13 -0.18
N LEU A 54 -67.85 -24.82 -1.40
CA LEU A 54 -67.09 -25.73 -2.27
C LEU A 54 -65.62 -25.92 -1.84
N ASP A 55 -65.12 -25.12 -0.89
CA ASP A 55 -63.74 -25.18 -0.41
C ASP A 55 -63.52 -26.23 0.70
N GLY A 56 -64.56 -27.00 1.05
CA GLY A 56 -64.49 -28.05 2.07
C GLY A 56 -64.21 -27.50 3.48
N GLY A 57 -64.66 -26.28 3.78
CA GLY A 57 -64.51 -25.65 5.10
C GLY A 57 -63.13 -25.05 5.37
N ARG A 58 -62.26 -25.00 4.37
CA ARG A 58 -60.84 -24.66 4.56
C ARG A 58 -60.64 -23.23 5.06
N GLN A 59 -61.40 -22.26 4.53
CA GLN A 59 -61.30 -20.87 4.98
C GLN A 59 -61.82 -20.67 6.40
N LEU A 60 -62.93 -21.33 6.76
CA LEU A 60 -63.46 -21.25 8.12
C LEU A 60 -62.52 -21.94 9.11
N LEU A 61 -61.95 -23.09 8.77
CA LEU A 61 -60.96 -23.78 9.60
C LEU A 61 -59.72 -22.92 9.87
N ASP A 62 -59.24 -22.14 8.90
CA ASP A 62 -58.09 -21.25 9.06
C ASP A 62 -58.41 -20.06 10.01
N LYS A 63 -59.60 -19.47 9.87
CA LYS A 63 -60.10 -18.44 10.81
C LYS A 63 -60.29 -18.99 12.22
N MET A 64 -60.77 -20.22 12.34
CA MET A 64 -60.91 -20.91 13.62
C MET A 64 -59.57 -21.29 14.24
N GLU A 65 -58.55 -21.61 13.44
CA GLU A 65 -57.20 -21.87 13.94
C GLU A 65 -56.57 -20.57 14.48
N THR A 66 -56.79 -19.45 13.80
CA THR A 66 -56.41 -18.13 14.33
C THR A 66 -57.11 -17.85 15.67
N LEU A 67 -58.42 -18.14 15.76
CA LEU A 67 -59.19 -18.01 17.00
C LEU A 67 -58.69 -18.95 18.11
N ARG A 68 -58.24 -20.15 17.76
CA ARG A 68 -57.62 -21.11 18.69
C ARG A 68 -56.28 -20.60 19.22
N ILE A 69 -55.45 -20.04 18.35
CA ILE A 69 -54.17 -19.45 18.74
C ILE A 69 -54.40 -18.26 19.68
N GLU A 70 -55.34 -17.36 19.35
CA GLU A 70 -55.70 -16.24 20.23
C GLU A 70 -56.23 -16.73 21.59
N HIS A 71 -57.10 -17.75 21.60
CA HIS A 71 -57.58 -18.37 22.83
C HIS A 71 -56.45 -19.05 23.62
N HIS A 72 -55.50 -19.71 22.96
CA HIS A 72 -54.33 -20.30 23.60
C HIS A 72 -53.43 -19.21 24.21
N ILE A 73 -53.21 -18.11 23.49
CA ILE A 73 -52.45 -16.98 24.01
C ILE A 73 -53.16 -16.37 25.23
N GLU A 74 -54.48 -16.18 25.20
CA GLU A 74 -55.25 -15.60 26.30
C GLU A 74 -55.41 -16.56 27.51
N THR A 75 -55.41 -17.87 27.26
CA THR A 75 -55.38 -18.91 28.32
C THR A 75 -53.99 -19.07 28.92
N HIS A 76 -52.90 -18.96 28.15
CA HIS A 76 -51.53 -18.92 28.67
C HIS A 76 -51.20 -17.61 29.38
N LYS A 77 -51.79 -16.49 28.97
CA LYS A 77 -51.74 -15.21 29.71
C LYS A 77 -52.41 -15.32 31.09
N ASN A 78 -53.40 -16.21 31.23
CA ASN A 78 -54.14 -16.46 32.48
C ASN A 78 -53.71 -17.73 33.24
N ARG A 79 -52.87 -18.61 32.65
CA ARG A 79 -52.27 -19.80 33.29
C ARG A 79 -50.89 -19.54 33.91
N HIS A 80 -50.42 -18.29 33.89
CA HIS A 80 -49.41 -17.83 34.86
C HIS A 80 -49.97 -17.61 36.28
N ALA A 81 -51.26 -17.88 36.49
CA ALA A 81 -51.82 -18.14 37.81
C ALA A 81 -52.31 -19.59 37.88
N ASN A 82 -51.81 -20.32 38.88
CA ASN A 82 -52.23 -21.64 39.36
C ASN A 82 -51.76 -22.84 38.54
N GLY A 83 -50.60 -23.38 38.92
CA GLY A 83 -50.16 -24.72 38.55
C GLY A 83 -50.65 -25.76 39.56
N HIS A 84 -51.13 -26.90 39.05
CA HIS A 84 -50.92 -28.25 39.60
C HIS A 84 -51.59 -29.27 38.67
N ALA A 85 -50.83 -30.24 38.17
CA ALA A 85 -51.32 -31.59 37.92
C ALA A 85 -50.13 -32.56 37.79
N ILE A 86 -50.26 -33.65 38.53
CA ILE A 86 -49.34 -34.75 38.80
C ILE A 86 -49.51 -35.83 37.72
N LEU A 87 -48.47 -36.63 37.47
CA LEU A 87 -48.46 -38.08 37.17
C LEU A 87 -46.97 -38.51 37.07
N ALA A 88 -46.43 -39.22 38.06
CA ALA A 88 -46.49 -40.67 38.30
C ALA A 88 -45.30 -41.41 37.65
N VAL A 89 -44.58 -42.20 38.47
CA VAL A 89 -44.21 -43.62 38.27
C VAL A 89 -43.04 -44.01 39.19
N ASN A 90 -43.32 -45.03 40.02
CA ASN A 90 -42.52 -46.13 40.57
C ASN A 90 -41.05 -45.92 41.01
N SER A 91 -40.76 -46.24 42.28
CA SER A 91 -40.07 -47.50 42.64
C SER A 91 -39.90 -47.66 44.17
N GLU A 92 -39.84 -48.92 44.58
CA GLU A 92 -39.93 -49.49 45.92
C GLU A 92 -38.73 -49.19 46.84
N VAL A 93 -38.94 -49.23 48.17
CA VAL A 93 -38.39 -50.25 49.11
C VAL A 93 -38.54 -49.82 50.59
N ASN A 94 -39.29 -50.65 51.33
CA ASN A 94 -39.28 -51.06 52.75
C ASN A 94 -38.88 -50.15 53.94
N GLY A 95 -39.74 -50.16 54.98
CA GLY A 95 -39.36 -49.94 56.39
C GLY A 95 -40.51 -49.67 57.39
N ASN A 96 -41.12 -50.74 57.94
CA ASN A 96 -41.97 -50.94 59.14
C ASN A 96 -42.40 -49.79 60.12
N LYS A 97 -43.74 -49.61 60.28
CA LYS A 97 -44.67 -49.55 61.48
C LYS A 97 -44.19 -49.15 62.92
N PRO A 98 -45.08 -48.80 63.90
CA PRO A 98 -46.37 -48.03 63.90
C PRO A 98 -46.64 -47.12 65.17
N GLU A 99 -47.80 -46.42 65.20
CA GLU A 99 -48.61 -45.92 66.38
C GLU A 99 -48.06 -44.79 67.32
N ARG A 100 -48.81 -43.86 67.97
CA ARG A 100 -50.22 -43.37 68.05
C ARG A 100 -50.25 -42.05 68.89
N ASN A 101 -51.30 -41.23 68.69
CA ASN A 101 -51.96 -40.26 69.62
C ASN A 101 -51.36 -38.88 69.98
N GLY A 102 -52.21 -37.83 69.90
CA GLY A 102 -52.23 -36.72 70.88
C GLY A 102 -52.24 -35.29 70.34
N VAL A 103 -53.37 -34.60 70.48
CA VAL A 103 -53.63 -33.16 70.21
C VAL A 103 -52.84 -32.29 71.22
N VAL A 104 -52.23 -31.15 70.87
CA VAL A 104 -52.76 -29.76 70.94
C VAL A 104 -51.67 -28.80 70.41
N ASN A 105 -52.13 -27.76 69.71
CA ASN A 105 -51.37 -26.68 69.07
C ASN A 105 -50.31 -25.99 69.93
N GLU A 106 -49.07 -25.98 69.44
CA GLU A 106 -48.13 -24.89 69.63
C GLU A 106 -47.22 -24.82 68.38
N PHE A 107 -47.45 -23.83 67.51
CA PHE A 107 -46.74 -23.69 66.23
C PHE A 107 -45.30 -23.19 66.48
N HIS A 108 -44.39 -24.09 66.83
CA HIS A 108 -42.96 -23.89 66.63
C HIS A 108 -42.64 -24.03 65.14
N LYS A 109 -42.18 -22.94 64.52
CA LYS A 109 -41.80 -22.90 63.11
C LYS A 109 -40.38 -23.46 62.95
N GLU A 110 -40.23 -24.77 63.11
CA GLU A 110 -39.04 -25.49 62.66
C GLU A 110 -39.01 -25.46 61.12
N ARG A 111 -38.02 -24.78 60.55
CA ARG A 111 -37.81 -24.75 59.10
C ARG A 111 -37.25 -26.10 58.66
N ILE A 112 -38.14 -27.03 58.30
CA ILE A 112 -37.79 -28.15 57.45
C ILE A 112 -37.41 -27.56 56.09
N GLN A 113 -36.11 -27.52 55.77
CA GLN A 113 -35.63 -27.24 54.42
C GLN A 113 -36.09 -28.38 53.52
N ILE A 114 -37.17 -28.16 52.78
CA ILE A 114 -37.47 -28.96 51.60
C ILE A 114 -36.51 -28.46 50.51
N PRO A 115 -35.53 -29.25 50.04
CA PRO A 115 -34.73 -28.84 48.90
C PRO A 115 -35.67 -28.80 47.70
N MET A 116 -36.07 -27.60 47.29
CA MET A 116 -36.67 -27.41 45.98
C MET A 116 -35.59 -27.78 44.95
N PRO A 117 -35.85 -28.65 43.97
CA PRO A 117 -34.96 -28.75 42.82
C PRO A 117 -34.97 -27.37 42.17
N GLU A 118 -33.81 -26.72 42.22
CA GLU A 118 -33.56 -25.46 41.55
C GLU A 118 -33.80 -25.72 40.05
N ILE A 119 -34.90 -25.20 39.50
CA ILE A 119 -35.06 -25.12 38.05
C ILE A 119 -34.04 -24.08 37.61
N THR A 120 -32.81 -24.54 37.44
CA THR A 120 -31.80 -23.88 36.64
C THR A 120 -32.40 -23.77 35.25
N ARG A 121 -33.02 -22.61 34.95
CA ARG A 121 -33.12 -22.17 33.56
C ARG A 121 -31.68 -22.16 33.07
N SER A 122 -31.31 -23.17 32.29
CA SER A 122 -30.00 -23.25 31.66
C SER A 122 -29.73 -21.89 31.03
N PRO A 123 -28.64 -21.20 31.40
CA PRO A 123 -28.20 -20.02 30.66
C PRO A 123 -28.15 -20.43 29.18
N PHE A 124 -28.73 -19.65 28.27
CA PHE A 124 -28.58 -19.92 26.85
C PHE A 124 -27.08 -20.12 26.57
N PRO A 125 -26.64 -21.29 26.06
CA PRO A 125 -25.24 -21.61 26.01
C PRO A 125 -24.52 -20.60 25.11
N GLU A 126 -23.42 -20.04 25.62
CA GLU A 126 -22.58 -19.14 24.85
C GLU A 126 -21.75 -19.93 23.83
N GLU A 127 -22.36 -20.24 22.69
CA GLU A 127 -21.74 -21.02 21.63
C GLU A 127 -20.84 -20.16 20.73
N TRP A 128 -19.69 -19.72 21.26
CA TRP A 128 -18.73 -18.89 20.54
C TRP A 128 -18.23 -19.50 19.22
N GLY A 129 -18.17 -20.84 19.13
CA GLY A 129 -17.83 -21.52 17.87
C GLY A 129 -18.82 -21.22 16.73
N LYS A 130 -20.13 -21.17 17.01
CA LYS A 130 -21.14 -20.84 16.00
C LYS A 130 -21.08 -19.36 15.59
N THR A 131 -20.67 -18.48 16.51
CA THR A 131 -20.41 -17.07 16.22
C THR A 131 -19.18 -16.91 15.34
N GLY A 132 -18.12 -17.69 15.57
CA GLY A 132 -16.94 -17.75 14.71
C GLY A 132 -17.27 -18.19 13.28
N VAL A 133 -18.12 -19.19 13.10
CA VAL A 133 -18.59 -19.62 11.77
C VAL A 133 -19.37 -18.50 11.06
N ALA A 134 -20.28 -17.80 11.76
CA ALA A 134 -21.01 -16.67 11.19
C ALA A 134 -20.08 -15.49 10.81
N PHE A 135 -19.02 -15.26 11.60
CA PHE A 135 -17.99 -14.28 11.28
C PHE A 135 -17.22 -14.66 10.01
N VAL A 136 -16.75 -15.91 9.89
CA VAL A 136 -16.08 -16.41 8.69
C VAL A 136 -16.97 -16.27 7.45
N TYR A 137 -18.25 -16.62 7.57
CA TYR A 137 -19.23 -16.40 6.49
C TYR A 137 -19.32 -14.92 6.07
N ALA A 138 -19.40 -13.99 7.03
CA ALA A 138 -19.43 -12.56 6.74
C ALA A 138 -18.15 -12.07 6.06
N THR A 139 -16.97 -12.55 6.50
CA THR A 139 -15.68 -12.24 5.89
C THR A 139 -15.58 -12.75 4.46
N ILE A 140 -16.03 -13.98 4.20
CA ILE A 140 -16.05 -14.54 2.83
C ILE A 140 -16.99 -13.72 1.93
N CYS A 141 -18.20 -13.38 2.40
CA CYS A 141 -19.14 -12.54 1.64
C CYS A 141 -18.56 -11.14 1.36
N PHE A 142 -17.82 -10.57 2.31
CA PHE A 142 -17.15 -9.28 2.13
C PHE A 142 -16.05 -9.36 1.06
N ILE A 143 -15.17 -10.37 1.11
CA ILE A 143 -14.13 -10.60 0.09
C ILE A 143 -14.77 -10.79 -1.29
N PHE A 144 -15.82 -11.60 -1.37
CA PHE A 144 -16.56 -11.84 -2.60
C PHE A 144 -17.19 -10.55 -3.16
N THR A 145 -17.67 -9.66 -2.28
CA THR A 145 -18.17 -8.33 -2.69
C THR A 145 -17.07 -7.49 -3.33
N THR A 146 -15.86 -7.47 -2.77
CA THR A 146 -14.72 -6.74 -3.33
C THR A 146 -14.32 -7.27 -4.71
N ILE A 147 -14.30 -8.60 -4.87
CA ILE A 147 -14.03 -9.26 -6.16
C ILE A 147 -15.13 -8.88 -7.17
N MET A 148 -16.39 -8.95 -6.78
CA MET A 148 -17.53 -8.64 -7.66
C MET A 148 -17.50 -7.19 -8.16
N ILE A 149 -17.15 -6.22 -7.30
CA ILE A 149 -16.97 -4.81 -7.71
C ILE A 149 -15.92 -4.70 -8.83
N SER A 150 -14.81 -5.44 -8.71
CA SER A 150 -13.74 -5.42 -9.71
C SER A 150 -14.21 -6.00 -11.05
N VAL A 151 -14.92 -7.14 -11.01
CA VAL A 151 -15.51 -7.78 -12.20
C VAL A 151 -16.52 -6.87 -12.91
N VAL A 152 -17.38 -6.19 -12.15
CA VAL A 152 -18.36 -5.24 -12.70
C VAL A 152 -17.64 -4.04 -13.34
N HIS A 153 -16.60 -3.51 -12.70
CA HIS A 153 -15.81 -2.40 -13.26
C HIS A 153 -15.09 -2.77 -14.56
N GLU A 154 -14.64 -4.00 -14.75
CA GLU A 154 -14.04 -4.46 -16.02
C GLU A 154 -15.07 -4.66 -17.13
N ARG A 155 -16.29 -5.09 -16.79
CA ARG A 155 -17.35 -5.35 -17.78
C ARG A 155 -18.09 -4.10 -18.25
N VAL A 156 -18.09 -3.03 -17.45
CA VAL A 156 -18.77 -1.77 -17.80
C VAL A 156 -17.85 -0.91 -18.67
N PRO A 157 -18.27 -0.48 -19.88
CA PRO A 157 -17.46 0.37 -20.75
C PRO A 157 -17.13 1.71 -20.10
N ALA A 158 -16.01 2.30 -20.49
CA ALA A 158 -15.60 3.62 -20.00
C ALA A 158 -16.69 4.66 -20.26
N LYS A 159 -16.99 5.49 -19.25
CA LYS A 159 -18.04 6.54 -19.31
C LYS A 159 -17.86 7.55 -20.43
N GLU A 160 -16.64 7.68 -20.95
CA GLU A 160 -16.29 8.52 -22.09
C GLU A 160 -17.01 8.06 -23.37
N ALA A 161 -17.33 6.76 -23.47
CA ALA A 161 -18.06 6.17 -24.59
C ALA A 161 -19.59 6.09 -24.35
N THR A 162 -20.04 5.91 -23.10
CA THR A 162 -21.47 5.83 -22.74
C THR A 162 -21.76 6.47 -21.38
N PRO A 163 -22.31 7.70 -21.32
CA PRO A 163 -22.69 8.33 -20.07
C PRO A 163 -23.89 7.62 -19.41
N PRO A 164 -24.00 7.63 -18.06
CA PRO A 164 -25.16 7.05 -17.37
C PRO A 164 -26.44 7.82 -17.71
N LEU A 165 -27.59 7.15 -17.64
CA LEU A 165 -28.89 7.79 -17.79
C LEU A 165 -29.04 8.97 -16.81
N PRO A 166 -29.59 10.11 -17.25
CA PRO A 166 -29.77 11.28 -16.39
C PRO A 166 -30.75 10.93 -15.26
N ASP A 167 -30.28 11.12 -14.03
CA ASP A 167 -31.09 10.99 -12.83
C ASP A 167 -31.60 12.39 -12.44
N LYS A 168 -32.92 12.52 -12.38
CA LYS A 168 -33.62 13.79 -12.11
C LYS A 168 -33.17 14.46 -10.82
N PHE A 169 -32.61 13.73 -9.85
CA PHE A 169 -32.06 14.29 -8.62
C PHE A 169 -30.68 14.94 -8.84
N PHE A 170 -29.81 14.30 -9.61
CA PHE A 170 -28.45 14.79 -9.89
C PHE A 170 -28.41 15.94 -10.91
N ASP A 171 -29.53 16.23 -11.57
CA ASP A 171 -29.71 17.43 -12.40
C ASP A 171 -29.85 18.71 -11.55
N PHE A 172 -30.42 18.61 -10.34
CA PHE A 172 -30.59 19.74 -9.42
C PHE A 172 -29.44 19.89 -8.43
N PHE A 173 -28.84 18.77 -8.00
CA PHE A 173 -27.76 18.74 -7.02
C PHE A 173 -26.50 18.12 -7.61
N GLY A 174 -25.48 18.96 -7.82
CA GLY A 174 -24.16 18.49 -8.23
C GLY A 174 -23.53 17.56 -7.20
N ARG A 175 -22.66 16.65 -7.65
CA ARG A 175 -21.91 15.75 -6.75
C ARG A 175 -20.95 16.57 -5.89
N VAL A 176 -21.07 16.43 -4.57
CA VAL A 176 -20.20 17.10 -3.60
C VAL A 176 -19.18 16.12 -3.02
N ASP A 177 -17.89 16.38 -3.22
CA ASP A 177 -16.81 15.49 -2.78
C ASP A 177 -16.74 15.32 -1.24
N TRP A 178 -17.20 16.30 -0.47
CA TRP A 178 -17.19 16.24 1.01
C TRP A 178 -18.25 15.30 1.60
N ALA A 179 -19.34 15.03 0.88
CA ALA A 179 -20.42 14.18 1.40
C ALA A 179 -19.94 12.75 1.63
N PHE A 180 -18.99 12.28 0.82
CA PHE A 180 -18.38 10.97 0.97
C PHE A 180 -17.57 10.86 2.26
N SER A 181 -16.75 11.88 2.57
CA SER A 181 -16.00 11.91 3.84
C SER A 181 -16.93 11.93 5.06
N ILE A 182 -18.07 12.61 4.97
CA ILE A 182 -19.09 12.57 6.03
C ILE A 182 -19.71 11.18 6.17
N CYS A 183 -19.99 10.49 5.06
CA CYS A 183 -20.47 9.10 5.11
C CYS A 183 -19.44 8.15 5.75
N GLU A 184 -18.15 8.30 5.45
CA GLU A 184 -17.08 7.51 6.09
C GLU A 184 -16.99 7.79 7.58
N ILE A 185 -17.00 9.06 7.99
CA ILE A 185 -16.96 9.46 9.41
C ILE A 185 -18.18 8.92 10.15
N ASN A 186 -19.38 9.07 9.58
CA ASN A 186 -20.61 8.52 10.16
C ASN A 186 -20.57 7.00 10.26
N GLY A 187 -20.05 6.31 9.24
CA GLY A 187 -19.84 4.86 9.26
C GLY A 187 -18.92 4.42 10.39
N MET A 188 -17.79 5.11 10.56
CA MET A 188 -16.84 4.86 11.66
C MET A 188 -17.49 5.08 13.04
N ILE A 189 -18.26 6.17 13.20
CA ILE A 189 -18.99 6.44 14.45
C ILE A 189 -20.00 5.33 14.76
N LEU A 190 -20.77 4.88 13.77
CA LEU A 190 -21.76 3.81 13.94
C LEU A 190 -21.11 2.47 14.32
N ILE A 191 -19.95 2.14 13.76
CA ILE A 191 -19.19 0.93 14.12
C ILE A 191 -18.72 1.02 15.58
N VAL A 192 -18.19 2.16 16.01
CA VAL A 192 -17.74 2.38 17.39
C VAL A 192 -18.91 2.27 18.38
N LEU A 193 -20.04 2.92 18.08
CA LEU A 193 -21.25 2.81 18.89
C LEU A 193 -21.78 1.38 18.97
N TRP A 194 -21.73 0.64 17.85
CA TRP A 194 -22.11 -0.77 17.81
C TRP A 194 -21.19 -1.65 18.65
N LEU A 195 -19.87 -1.46 18.58
CA LEU A 195 -18.91 -2.20 19.40
C LEU A 195 -19.10 -1.93 20.89
N LEU A 196 -19.33 -0.67 21.27
CA LEU A 196 -19.64 -0.29 22.65
C LEU A 196 -20.94 -0.95 23.13
N GLN A 197 -22.00 -0.89 22.33
CA GLN A 197 -23.26 -1.56 22.66
C GLN A 197 -23.07 -3.08 22.78
N TRP A 198 -22.35 -3.71 21.85
CA TRP A 198 -22.08 -5.14 21.85
C TRP A 198 -21.31 -5.59 23.10
N ALA A 199 -20.34 -4.80 23.56
CA ALA A 199 -19.59 -5.07 24.79
C ALA A 199 -20.48 -5.02 26.05
N LEU A 200 -21.52 -4.18 26.07
CA LEU A 200 -22.41 -4.01 27.21
C LEU A 200 -23.57 -5.03 27.26
N LEU A 201 -23.78 -5.82 26.21
CA LEU A 201 -24.88 -6.79 26.15
C LEU A 201 -24.58 -8.08 26.93
N LYS A 202 -25.58 -8.57 27.68
CA LYS A 202 -25.48 -9.79 28.50
C LYS A 202 -25.31 -11.09 27.68
N TYR A 203 -25.81 -11.13 26.44
CA TYR A 203 -25.75 -12.32 25.56
C TYR A 203 -24.92 -12.05 24.30
N ARG A 204 -23.63 -11.72 24.47
CA ARG A 204 -22.71 -11.23 23.41
C ARG A 204 -22.60 -12.16 22.20
N SER A 205 -22.46 -13.46 22.45
CA SER A 205 -22.31 -14.47 21.40
C SER A 205 -23.57 -14.60 20.53
N ILE A 206 -24.76 -14.57 21.15
CA ILE A 206 -26.04 -14.70 20.43
C ILE A 206 -26.29 -13.49 19.52
N VAL A 207 -26.00 -12.29 20.02
CA VAL A 207 -26.16 -11.04 19.25
C VAL A 207 -25.13 -10.93 18.14
N GLY A 208 -23.85 -11.25 18.43
CA GLY A 208 -22.78 -11.25 17.44
C GLY A 208 -23.08 -12.19 16.27
N ARG A 209 -23.52 -13.42 16.55
CA ARG A 209 -23.93 -14.39 15.52
C ARG A 209 -25.04 -13.86 14.60
N ARG A 210 -26.08 -13.23 15.16
CA ARG A 210 -27.17 -12.64 14.37
C ARG A 210 -26.68 -11.49 13.51
N PHE A 211 -25.84 -10.63 14.08
CA PHE A 211 -25.29 -9.49 13.36
C PHE A 211 -24.41 -9.93 12.18
N PHE A 212 -23.43 -10.81 12.41
CA PHE A 212 -22.56 -11.31 11.33
C PHE A 212 -23.34 -12.05 10.25
N PHE A 213 -24.36 -12.83 10.61
CA PHE A 213 -25.23 -13.48 9.62
C PHE A 213 -26.02 -12.48 8.77
N ILE A 214 -26.61 -11.45 9.39
CA ILE A 214 -27.33 -10.39 8.67
C ILE A 214 -26.38 -9.62 7.77
N ILE A 215 -25.24 -9.19 8.28
CA ILE A 215 -24.23 -8.44 7.51
C ILE A 215 -23.71 -9.27 6.33
N GLY A 216 -23.34 -10.53 6.55
CA GLY A 216 -22.89 -11.42 5.48
C GLY A 216 -23.96 -11.60 4.40
N THR A 217 -25.21 -11.78 4.80
CA THR A 217 -26.35 -11.91 3.87
C THR A 217 -26.61 -10.62 3.09
N LEU A 218 -26.51 -9.45 3.73
CA LEU A 218 -26.62 -8.16 3.04
C LEU A 218 -25.50 -7.96 2.00
N TYR A 219 -24.27 -8.33 2.33
CA TYR A 219 -23.15 -8.30 1.38
C TYR A 219 -23.33 -9.29 0.23
N LEU A 220 -23.86 -10.48 0.50
CA LEU A 220 -24.18 -11.46 -0.55
C LEU A 220 -25.28 -10.94 -1.49
N TYR A 221 -26.37 -10.37 -0.95
CA TYR A 221 -27.39 -9.70 -1.75
C TYR A 221 -26.79 -8.57 -2.59
N ARG A 222 -25.88 -7.78 -2.01
CA ARG A 222 -25.16 -6.71 -2.71
C ARG A 222 -24.33 -7.23 -3.88
N CYS A 223 -23.70 -8.40 -3.75
CA CYS A 223 -22.98 -9.04 -4.85
C CYS A 223 -23.93 -9.39 -6.00
N ILE A 224 -25.06 -10.03 -5.67
CA ILE A 224 -26.08 -10.43 -6.65
C ILE A 224 -26.66 -9.19 -7.35
N THR A 225 -26.99 -8.15 -6.60
CA THR A 225 -27.55 -6.92 -7.17
C THR A 225 -26.51 -6.14 -7.98
N MET A 226 -25.23 -6.10 -7.59
CA MET A 226 -24.17 -5.47 -8.40
C MET A 226 -23.88 -6.21 -9.69
N TYR A 227 -24.05 -7.53 -9.71
CA TYR A 227 -23.87 -8.33 -10.92
C TYR A 227 -25.04 -8.16 -11.89
N ILE A 228 -26.27 -8.12 -11.37
CA ILE A 228 -27.50 -8.03 -12.16
C ILE A 228 -27.81 -6.58 -12.57
N THR A 229 -27.64 -5.64 -11.64
CA THR A 229 -27.87 -4.21 -11.86
C THR A 229 -26.49 -3.55 -11.98
N THR A 230 -26.21 -2.86 -13.07
CA THR A 230 -24.93 -2.16 -13.31
C THR A 230 -24.80 -0.88 -12.46
N LEU A 231 -25.12 -0.99 -11.17
CA LEU A 231 -24.97 0.01 -10.12
C LEU A 231 -24.06 -0.63 -9.05
N PRO A 232 -22.93 -0.03 -8.68
CA PRO A 232 -22.64 1.40 -8.75
C PRO A 232 -21.83 1.76 -9.98
N VAL A 233 -22.22 2.87 -10.58
CA VAL A 233 -21.46 3.52 -11.64
C VAL A 233 -20.04 3.87 -11.11
N PRO A 234 -18.94 3.45 -11.77
CA PRO A 234 -17.58 3.77 -11.32
C PRO A 234 -17.41 5.27 -11.14
N GLY A 235 -17.07 5.73 -9.94
CA GLY A 235 -16.87 7.15 -9.67
C GLY A 235 -15.64 7.69 -10.41
N MET A 236 -15.76 8.86 -11.06
CA MET A 236 -14.60 9.60 -11.61
C MET A 236 -13.72 10.24 -10.51
N HIS A 237 -13.97 9.91 -9.25
CA HIS A 237 -13.35 10.55 -8.08
C HIS A 237 -11.94 9.99 -7.76
N PHE A 238 -11.51 8.92 -8.43
CA PHE A 238 -10.13 8.44 -8.35
C PHE A 238 -9.22 9.28 -9.24
N LYS A 239 -8.78 10.43 -8.72
CA LYS A 239 -7.69 11.19 -9.33
C LYS A 239 -6.44 10.31 -9.39
N CYS A 240 -5.99 9.97 -10.60
CA CYS A 240 -4.71 9.30 -10.80
C CYS A 240 -3.58 10.11 -10.16
N SER A 241 -2.50 9.43 -9.77
CA SER A 241 -1.31 10.09 -9.25
C SER A 241 -0.84 11.20 -10.21
N PRO A 242 -0.57 12.43 -9.72
CA PRO A 242 -0.05 13.50 -10.56
C PRO A 242 1.33 13.11 -11.11
N LYS A 243 1.53 13.29 -12.42
CA LYS A 243 2.82 13.05 -13.09
C LYS A 243 3.33 14.38 -13.62
N VAL A 244 4.60 14.71 -13.36
CA VAL A 244 5.22 15.99 -13.76
C VAL A 244 4.96 16.30 -15.24
N LEU A 245 5.22 15.35 -16.14
CA LEU A 245 5.07 15.59 -17.58
C LEU A 245 3.61 15.78 -18.00
N LYS A 246 2.66 15.13 -17.32
CA LYS A 246 1.23 15.35 -17.57
C LYS A 246 0.80 16.75 -17.13
N GLU A 247 1.26 17.21 -15.98
CA GLU A 247 0.98 18.57 -15.49
C GLU A 247 1.63 19.64 -16.39
N LEU A 248 2.85 19.38 -16.89
CA LEU A 248 3.52 20.25 -17.86
C LEU A 248 2.81 20.27 -19.21
N GLU A 249 2.33 19.12 -19.70
CA GLU A 249 1.55 19.02 -20.93
C GLU A 249 0.23 19.80 -20.82
N VAL A 250 -0.49 19.68 -19.70
CA VAL A 250 -1.71 20.45 -19.44
C VAL A 250 -1.44 21.96 -19.45
N LYS A 251 -0.30 22.40 -18.90
CA LYS A 251 0.02 23.83 -18.77
C LYS A 251 0.67 24.46 -20.00
N TYR A 252 1.52 23.71 -20.69
CA TYR A 252 2.41 24.20 -21.76
C TYR A 252 2.26 23.47 -23.09
N GLY A 253 1.31 22.54 -23.20
CA GLY A 253 1.10 21.73 -24.39
C GLY A 253 2.34 20.92 -24.75
N ILE A 254 2.78 21.02 -26.00
CA ILE A 254 3.87 20.23 -26.57
C ILE A 254 5.28 20.79 -26.31
N LEU A 255 5.40 21.86 -25.51
CA LEU A 255 6.69 22.53 -25.29
C LEU A 255 7.65 21.68 -24.44
N TYR A 256 7.15 21.11 -23.35
CA TYR A 256 7.89 20.27 -22.42
C TYR A 256 7.44 18.82 -22.57
N ARG A 257 8.31 17.98 -23.14
CA ARG A 257 8.01 16.62 -23.57
C ARG A 257 8.95 15.61 -22.92
N GLN A 258 8.63 14.33 -23.14
CA GLN A 258 9.45 13.20 -22.73
C GLN A 258 10.86 13.25 -23.36
N ASP A 259 11.09 13.86 -24.52
CA ASP A 259 12.44 13.95 -25.09
C ASP A 259 13.31 15.03 -24.44
N ASN A 260 12.75 16.18 -24.04
CA ASN A 260 13.52 17.37 -23.69
C ASN A 260 13.52 17.77 -22.20
N VAL A 261 12.91 16.99 -21.31
CA VAL A 261 12.90 17.26 -19.84
C VAL A 261 13.64 16.17 -19.06
N ILE A 262 14.83 16.45 -18.51
CA ILE A 262 15.50 15.50 -17.59
C ILE A 262 15.13 15.82 -16.14
N LEU A 263 14.67 14.82 -15.39
CA LEU A 263 14.43 14.92 -13.94
C LEU A 263 15.48 14.07 -13.22
N SER A 264 16.36 14.70 -12.45
CA SER A 264 17.51 14.07 -11.78
C SER A 264 17.39 14.24 -10.26
N GLY A 265 17.58 13.16 -9.50
CA GLY A 265 17.68 13.23 -8.03
C GLY A 265 19.12 13.44 -7.56
N THR A 266 19.34 14.25 -6.52
CA THR A 266 20.65 14.40 -5.86
C THR A 266 21.08 13.15 -5.09
N HIS A 267 20.15 12.21 -4.90
CA HIS A 267 20.34 10.96 -4.17
C HIS A 267 20.60 11.17 -2.66
N THR A 268 19.93 12.16 -2.04
CA THR A 268 19.87 12.26 -0.57
C THR A 268 19.07 11.08 0.01
N HIS A 269 19.61 10.49 1.09
CA HIS A 269 18.94 9.45 1.87
C HIS A 269 18.12 9.99 3.05
N SER A 270 18.06 11.31 3.20
CA SER A 270 17.27 12.00 4.24
C SER A 270 16.00 12.66 3.68
N GLY A 271 15.41 12.06 2.64
CA GLY A 271 14.15 12.50 2.02
C GLY A 271 12.93 11.72 2.51
N LEU A 272 11.72 12.23 2.24
CA LEU A 272 10.48 11.51 2.51
C LEU A 272 10.23 10.44 1.44
N GLY A 273 9.96 9.20 1.86
CA GLY A 273 9.57 8.10 0.97
C GLY A 273 8.12 8.19 0.46
N GLY A 274 7.65 7.09 -0.12
CA GLY A 274 6.23 6.88 -0.45
C GLY A 274 5.76 7.52 -1.75
N TYR A 275 6.67 7.80 -2.68
CA TYR A 275 6.35 8.38 -3.99
C TYR A 275 6.55 7.41 -5.17
N PHE A 276 6.80 6.13 -4.89
CA PHE A 276 6.97 5.09 -5.90
C PHE A 276 5.69 4.29 -6.17
N GLN A 277 5.57 3.76 -7.39
CA GLN A 277 4.45 2.92 -7.83
C GLN A 277 4.74 1.41 -7.82
N TYR A 278 6.00 1.01 -7.66
CA TYR A 278 6.42 -0.40 -7.69
C TYR A 278 6.50 -0.99 -6.28
N THR A 279 6.07 -2.24 -6.14
CA THR A 279 5.81 -2.87 -4.83
C THR A 279 7.03 -2.87 -3.92
N LEU A 280 8.23 -3.12 -4.45
CA LEU A 280 9.46 -3.14 -3.65
C LEU A 280 9.65 -1.84 -2.88
N PHE A 281 9.54 -0.69 -3.56
CA PHE A 281 9.75 0.62 -2.95
C PHE A 281 8.56 1.08 -2.10
N MET A 282 7.35 0.56 -2.37
CA MET A 282 6.20 0.80 -1.50
C MET A 282 6.34 0.08 -0.16
N ILE A 283 6.86 -1.15 -0.14
CA ILE A 283 7.09 -1.90 1.11
C ILE A 283 8.06 -1.12 2.01
N THR A 284 9.21 -0.68 1.47
CA THR A 284 10.20 0.07 2.24
C THR A 284 9.69 1.44 2.70
N SER A 285 8.82 2.06 1.91
CA SER A 285 8.18 3.34 2.25
C SER A 285 6.95 3.22 3.16
N LYS A 286 6.54 2.00 3.55
CA LYS A 286 5.28 1.71 4.26
C LYS A 286 4.03 2.20 3.51
N GLY A 287 4.08 2.15 2.18
CA GLY A 287 2.98 2.46 1.28
C GLY A 287 3.21 3.70 0.42
N TYR A 288 2.14 4.12 -0.25
CA TYR A 288 2.11 5.28 -1.13
C TYR A 288 1.51 6.50 -0.42
N ILE A 289 2.32 7.55 -0.27
CA ILE A 289 2.02 8.73 0.55
C ILE A 289 1.62 9.90 -0.37
N LYS A 290 0.31 10.05 -0.60
CA LYS A 290 -0.27 11.09 -1.49
C LYS A 290 0.24 12.53 -1.24
N PRO A 291 0.37 13.01 0.00
CA PRO A 291 0.92 14.36 0.24
C PRO A 291 2.36 14.53 -0.24
N SER A 292 3.20 13.50 -0.07
CA SER A 292 4.62 13.52 -0.45
C SER A 292 4.78 13.70 -1.96
N ILE A 293 4.14 12.83 -2.75
CA ILE A 293 4.19 12.92 -4.22
C ILE A 293 3.55 14.21 -4.76
N LYS A 294 2.44 14.69 -4.18
CA LYS A 294 1.83 15.95 -4.61
C LYS A 294 2.78 17.13 -4.37
N ALA A 295 3.47 17.16 -3.23
CA ALA A 295 4.46 18.20 -2.93
C ALA A 295 5.64 18.15 -3.90
N ILE A 296 6.18 16.96 -4.19
CA ILE A 296 7.28 16.75 -5.15
C ILE A 296 6.86 17.21 -6.55
N VAL A 297 5.72 16.74 -7.07
CA VAL A 297 5.27 17.07 -8.42
C VAL A 297 4.96 18.57 -8.55
N ASN A 298 4.23 19.14 -7.59
CA ASN A 298 3.92 20.57 -7.60
C ASN A 298 5.19 21.43 -7.50
N GLY A 299 6.16 21.02 -6.66
CA GLY A 299 7.44 21.69 -6.53
C GLY A 299 8.24 21.69 -7.84
N ILE A 300 8.33 20.53 -8.51
CA ILE A 300 9.00 20.40 -9.80
C ILE A 300 8.33 21.28 -10.86
N VAL A 301 7.00 21.18 -11.01
CA VAL A 301 6.25 21.97 -11.99
C VAL A 301 6.40 23.47 -11.71
N LYS A 302 6.34 23.89 -10.44
CA LYS A 302 6.56 25.28 -10.02
C LYS A 302 7.97 25.77 -10.35
N SER A 303 9.00 24.96 -10.13
CA SER A 303 10.39 25.33 -10.45
C SER A 303 10.59 25.55 -11.96
N ILE A 304 10.03 24.68 -12.80
CA ILE A 304 10.07 24.81 -14.26
C ILE A 304 9.32 26.05 -14.72
N ASP A 305 8.17 26.33 -14.10
CA ASP A 305 7.36 27.50 -14.38
C ASP A 305 8.04 28.83 -13.99
N ILE A 306 8.76 28.88 -12.86
CA ILE A 306 9.60 30.02 -12.49
C ILE A 306 10.72 30.22 -13.53
N ALA A 307 11.41 29.13 -13.91
CA ALA A 307 12.46 29.21 -14.92
C ALA A 307 11.94 29.65 -16.29
N HIS A 308 10.77 29.15 -16.72
CA HIS A 308 10.14 29.51 -17.99
C HIS A 308 9.76 31.00 -18.05
N ARG A 309 9.23 31.55 -16.96
CA ARG A 309 8.82 32.97 -16.92
C ARG A 309 9.99 33.94 -16.81
N ASN A 310 11.15 33.45 -16.37
CA ASN A 310 12.35 34.26 -16.14
C ASN A 310 13.44 34.01 -17.19
N ILE A 311 13.06 33.59 -18.41
CA ILE A 311 14.01 33.41 -19.52
C ILE A 311 14.66 34.75 -19.88
N LYS A 312 15.99 34.74 -19.98
CA LYS A 312 16.81 35.88 -20.41
C LYS A 312 17.82 35.45 -21.48
N PRO A 313 18.17 36.33 -22.43
CA PRO A 313 19.33 36.13 -23.28
C PRO A 313 20.60 36.01 -22.43
N GLY A 314 21.49 35.09 -22.79
CA GLY A 314 22.64 34.77 -21.95
C GLY A 314 23.65 33.86 -22.63
N ARG A 315 24.67 33.45 -21.86
CA ARG A 315 25.75 32.56 -22.31
C ARG A 315 25.98 31.42 -21.33
N ILE A 316 26.51 30.32 -21.86
CA ILE A 316 26.86 29.13 -21.08
C ILE A 316 28.38 28.96 -21.15
N TYR A 317 29.01 28.74 -20.01
CA TYR A 317 30.43 28.43 -19.90
C TYR A 317 30.64 27.10 -19.20
N MET A 318 31.70 26.39 -19.54
CA MET A 318 32.06 25.12 -18.91
C MET A 318 33.42 25.23 -18.21
N SER A 319 33.56 24.50 -17.11
CA SER A 319 34.82 24.31 -16.40
C SER A 319 34.91 22.90 -15.81
N LYS A 320 36.12 22.43 -15.57
CA LYS A 320 36.41 21.10 -15.02
C LYS A 320 37.56 21.19 -14.02
N GLY A 321 37.54 20.35 -12.99
CA GLY A 321 38.66 20.22 -12.07
C GLY A 321 38.54 19.01 -11.16
N GLU A 322 39.62 18.61 -10.50
CA GLU A 322 39.65 17.47 -9.56
C GLU A 322 39.29 17.90 -8.12
N LEU A 323 38.67 17.00 -7.35
CA LEU A 323 38.34 17.09 -5.92
C LEU A 323 38.63 15.74 -5.24
N GLU A 324 39.66 15.67 -4.38
CA GLU A 324 40.15 14.41 -3.79
C GLU A 324 39.45 14.04 -2.48
N GLU A 325 39.32 14.98 -1.54
CA GLU A 325 38.89 14.76 -0.15
C GLU A 325 37.37 14.80 0.04
N SER A 326 36.62 14.15 -0.85
CA SER A 326 35.15 14.14 -0.78
C SER A 326 34.48 12.86 -1.27
N ASN A 327 35.25 11.87 -1.74
CA ASN A 327 34.71 10.55 -2.01
C ASN A 327 35.75 9.43 -1.81
N LEU A 328 35.28 8.25 -1.41
CA LEU A 328 36.04 7.01 -1.24
C LEU A 328 35.27 5.85 -1.86
N ASN A 329 35.96 4.89 -2.47
CA ASN A 329 35.29 3.73 -3.06
C ASN A 329 34.85 2.75 -1.95
N ARG A 330 33.55 2.47 -1.86
CA ARG A 330 32.96 1.57 -0.84
C ARG A 330 32.94 0.08 -1.23
N SER A 331 33.34 -0.23 -2.47
CA SER A 331 33.48 -1.60 -2.98
C SER A 331 34.78 -1.76 -3.77
N PRO A 332 35.95 -1.46 -3.16
CA PRO A 332 37.22 -1.38 -3.86
C PRO A 332 37.67 -2.71 -4.47
N HIS A 333 37.35 -3.85 -3.84
CA HIS A 333 37.65 -5.17 -4.38
C HIS A 333 36.97 -5.38 -5.75
N SER A 334 35.68 -5.06 -5.85
CA SER A 334 34.93 -5.14 -7.11
C SER A 334 35.49 -4.21 -8.18
N TYR A 335 36.04 -3.05 -7.80
CA TYR A 335 36.75 -2.19 -8.74
C TYR A 335 38.02 -2.87 -9.28
N LEU A 336 38.78 -3.60 -8.46
CA LEU A 336 40.01 -4.28 -8.86
C LEU A 336 39.79 -5.40 -9.88
N ASN A 337 38.60 -5.97 -9.93
CA ASN A 337 38.21 -6.97 -10.93
C ASN A 337 38.05 -6.39 -12.35
N ASN A 338 38.09 -5.07 -12.53
CA ASN A 338 38.22 -4.48 -13.86
C ASN A 338 39.62 -4.75 -14.45
N PRO A 339 39.75 -4.90 -15.77
CA PRO A 339 41.04 -5.16 -16.43
C PRO A 339 42.13 -4.17 -16.00
N ALA A 340 43.32 -4.69 -15.68
CA ALA A 340 44.43 -3.87 -15.20
C ALA A 340 44.80 -2.75 -16.17
N GLU A 341 44.82 -3.05 -17.48
CA GLU A 341 45.09 -2.07 -18.54
C GLU A 341 44.06 -0.92 -18.58
N GLU A 342 42.80 -1.20 -18.26
CA GLU A 342 41.76 -0.17 -18.17
C GLU A 342 41.92 0.65 -16.90
N ARG A 343 42.16 0.00 -15.76
CA ARG A 343 42.37 0.69 -14.47
C ARG A 343 43.56 1.64 -14.50
N ASN A 344 44.65 1.25 -15.15
CA ASN A 344 45.88 2.03 -15.28
C ASN A 344 45.70 3.35 -16.08
N LYS A 345 44.57 3.53 -16.79
CA LYS A 345 44.22 4.81 -17.44
C LYS A 345 43.77 5.89 -16.45
N TYR A 346 43.48 5.51 -15.21
CA TYR A 346 42.90 6.39 -14.21
C TYR A 346 43.77 6.43 -12.95
N LYS A 347 43.89 7.62 -12.34
CA LYS A 347 44.69 7.82 -11.11
C LYS A 347 44.04 7.21 -9.86
N SER A 348 42.72 7.06 -9.86
CA SER A 348 41.92 6.70 -8.68
C SER A 348 40.76 5.76 -9.03
N ASN A 349 40.30 5.03 -8.02
CA ASN A 349 39.15 4.12 -8.09
C ASN A 349 37.79 4.81 -7.85
N THR A 350 37.77 6.13 -7.64
CA THR A 350 36.57 6.97 -7.74
C THR A 350 36.79 8.07 -8.76
N ASP A 351 35.71 8.66 -9.25
CA ASP A 351 35.79 9.85 -10.10
C ASP A 351 35.94 11.13 -9.28
N LYS A 352 37.13 11.72 -9.39
CA LYS A 352 37.51 12.97 -8.72
C LYS A 352 37.13 14.20 -9.53
N GLN A 353 36.74 14.05 -10.80
CA GLN A 353 36.45 15.17 -11.68
C GLN A 353 35.08 15.80 -11.35
N VAL A 354 35.12 17.08 -10.97
CA VAL A 354 33.97 17.99 -10.95
C VAL A 354 33.84 18.64 -12.33
N THR A 355 32.64 18.61 -12.90
CA THR A 355 32.32 19.33 -14.15
C THR A 355 31.26 20.37 -13.84
N LEU A 356 31.40 21.59 -14.34
CA LEU A 356 30.50 22.71 -14.05
C LEU A 356 30.05 23.39 -15.34
N LEU A 357 28.76 23.66 -15.44
CA LEU A 357 28.17 24.61 -16.37
C LEU A 357 27.74 25.86 -15.62
N LYS A 358 28.24 27.01 -16.08
CA LYS A 358 27.89 28.34 -15.59
C LYS A 358 26.95 29.01 -16.58
N PHE A 359 25.86 29.59 -16.07
CA PHE A 359 24.89 30.33 -16.84
C PHE A 359 24.97 31.80 -16.47
N THR A 360 25.15 32.67 -17.47
CA THR A 360 25.17 34.13 -17.28
C THR A 360 24.13 34.77 -18.17
N ASP A 361 23.67 35.97 -17.79
CA ASP A 361 23.00 36.85 -18.74
C ASP A 361 24.02 37.54 -19.67
N LEU A 362 23.55 38.52 -20.46
CA LEU A 362 24.40 39.29 -21.38
C LEU A 362 25.30 40.31 -20.67
N ASP A 363 24.90 40.77 -19.49
CA ASP A 363 25.67 41.72 -18.66
C ASP A 363 26.84 41.01 -17.95
N GLY A 364 26.83 39.67 -17.97
CA GLY A 364 27.86 38.82 -17.38
C GLY A 364 27.55 38.43 -15.94
N ASP A 365 26.39 38.85 -15.44
CA ASP A 365 25.90 38.49 -14.12
C ASP A 365 25.54 37.00 -14.10
N GLY A 366 25.91 36.36 -12.99
CA GLY A 366 25.63 34.95 -12.79
C GLY A 366 24.14 34.73 -12.59
N MET A 367 23.52 33.92 -13.43
CA MET A 367 22.13 33.48 -13.23
C MET A 367 22.09 32.17 -12.41
N GLY A 368 23.08 31.31 -12.61
CA GLY A 368 23.13 30.04 -11.89
C GLY A 368 24.24 29.13 -12.38
N MET A 369 24.29 27.94 -11.80
CA MET A 369 25.22 26.89 -12.22
C MET A 369 24.65 25.49 -12.02
N LEU A 370 25.17 24.55 -12.80
CA LEU A 370 24.94 23.12 -12.67
C LEU A 370 26.28 22.41 -12.55
N SER A 371 26.51 21.71 -11.46
CA SER A 371 27.78 21.04 -11.13
C SER A 371 27.56 19.54 -10.96
N TRP A 372 28.45 18.71 -11.53
CA TRP A 372 28.42 17.26 -11.40
C TRP A 372 29.63 16.77 -10.63
N PHE A 373 29.36 15.93 -9.64
CA PHE A 373 30.39 15.23 -8.88
C PHE A 373 29.87 13.85 -8.44
N ALA A 374 30.75 12.85 -8.43
CA ALA A 374 30.39 11.47 -8.11
C ALA A 374 30.57 11.19 -6.62
N VAL A 375 29.52 11.42 -5.81
CA VAL A 375 29.50 11.07 -4.39
C VAL A 375 28.06 10.81 -3.94
N HIS A 376 27.85 9.80 -3.09
CA HIS A 376 26.57 9.60 -2.43
C HIS A 376 26.24 10.74 -1.46
N ALA A 377 24.96 11.10 -1.39
CA ALA A 377 24.41 12.00 -0.39
C ALA A 377 23.91 11.20 0.83
N VAL A 378 24.88 10.59 1.53
CA VAL A 378 24.72 9.73 2.72
C VAL A 378 25.64 10.15 3.87
N SER A 379 26.03 11.43 3.92
CA SER A 379 26.79 11.95 5.08
C SER A 379 25.93 11.97 6.34
N MET A 380 24.63 12.20 6.20
CA MET A 380 23.62 11.90 7.21
C MET A 380 23.33 10.40 7.18
N ASN A 381 23.70 9.70 8.25
CA ASN A 381 23.53 8.25 8.34
C ASN A 381 22.07 7.85 8.62
N TYR A 382 21.79 6.54 8.61
CA TYR A 382 20.45 5.99 8.81
C TYR A 382 19.82 6.22 10.19
N THR A 383 20.57 6.75 11.18
CA THR A 383 20.02 7.12 12.50
C THR A 383 19.40 8.53 12.51
N ASN A 384 19.64 9.32 11.46
CA ASN A 384 19.01 10.62 11.27
C ASN A 384 17.48 10.49 11.12
N GLN A 385 16.74 11.40 11.75
CA GLN A 385 15.28 11.49 11.65
C GLN A 385 14.80 12.80 11.00
N MET A 386 15.71 13.69 10.62
CA MET A 386 15.39 15.00 10.04
C MET A 386 15.44 14.98 8.52
N VAL A 387 14.49 15.64 7.87
CA VAL A 387 14.54 15.85 6.42
C VAL A 387 15.75 16.72 6.08
N SER A 388 16.59 16.26 5.16
CA SER A 388 17.81 16.94 4.76
C SER A 388 18.15 16.67 3.30
N SER A 389 18.73 17.66 2.64
CA SER A 389 19.31 17.56 1.31
C SER A 389 20.77 17.06 1.31
N ASP A 390 21.28 16.69 2.49
CA ASP A 390 22.61 16.12 2.73
C ASP A 390 23.76 16.99 2.17
N ASN A 391 24.91 16.40 1.86
CA ASN A 391 26.14 17.09 1.47
C ASN A 391 26.00 17.90 0.15
N MET A 392 25.35 17.33 -0.88
CA MET A 392 25.10 18.00 -2.17
C MET A 392 24.15 19.18 -2.01
N GLY A 393 23.14 19.04 -1.15
CA GLY A 393 22.22 20.14 -0.84
C GLY A 393 22.87 21.22 0.02
N TYR A 394 23.73 20.86 0.97
CA TYR A 394 24.50 21.83 1.75
C TYR A 394 25.45 22.63 0.85
N ALA A 395 26.07 21.98 -0.14
CA ALA A 395 26.88 22.67 -1.14
C ALA A 395 26.05 23.67 -1.98
N SER A 396 24.82 23.28 -2.36
CA SER A 396 23.86 24.14 -3.06
C SER A 396 23.50 25.37 -2.22
N TYR A 397 23.11 25.13 -0.97
CA TYR A 397 22.78 26.15 0.04
C TYR A 397 23.90 27.18 0.20
N LEU A 398 25.16 26.75 0.37
CA LEU A 398 26.28 27.67 0.56
C LEU A 398 26.50 28.58 -0.65
N LEU A 399 26.41 28.06 -1.88
CA LEU A 399 26.63 28.87 -3.07
C LEU A 399 25.47 29.84 -3.32
N GLU A 400 24.23 29.42 -3.09
CA GLU A 400 23.07 30.30 -3.18
C GLU A 400 23.14 31.42 -2.15
N GLN A 401 23.45 31.10 -0.88
CA GLN A 401 23.60 32.11 0.16
C GLN A 401 24.72 33.12 -0.12
N GLU A 402 25.83 32.69 -0.74
CA GLU A 402 26.91 33.62 -1.12
C GLU A 402 26.50 34.54 -2.28
N LYS A 403 25.70 34.04 -3.22
CA LYS A 403 25.31 34.80 -4.43
C LYS A 403 24.06 35.65 -4.22
N ASN A 404 23.11 35.19 -3.41
CA ASN A 404 21.87 35.86 -3.10
C ASN A 404 22.03 36.72 -1.83
N ILE A 405 22.94 37.70 -1.88
CA ILE A 405 23.22 38.59 -0.75
C ILE A 405 21.94 39.32 -0.34
N GLY A 406 21.59 39.24 0.95
CA GLY A 406 20.40 39.88 1.51
C GLY A 406 19.11 39.07 1.40
N PHE A 407 19.13 37.88 0.79
CA PHE A 407 18.00 36.96 0.74
C PHE A 407 18.07 35.90 1.84
N LEU A 408 16.91 35.39 2.24
CA LEU A 408 16.82 34.24 3.13
C LEU A 408 17.14 32.94 2.38
N PRO A 409 17.54 31.87 3.09
CA PRO A 409 17.70 30.55 2.50
C PRO A 409 16.48 30.08 1.69
N GLY A 410 16.72 29.69 0.44
CA GLY A 410 15.68 29.27 -0.50
C GLY A 410 15.01 30.41 -1.28
N GLU A 411 15.46 31.65 -1.07
CA GLU A 411 15.07 32.82 -1.85
C GLU A 411 16.26 33.35 -2.69
N GLY A 412 15.95 34.33 -3.54
CA GLY A 412 16.93 35.00 -4.40
C GLY A 412 16.96 34.46 -5.85
N PRO A 413 17.55 35.23 -6.77
CA PRO A 413 17.52 34.93 -8.20
C PRO A 413 18.56 33.90 -8.66
N PHE A 414 19.69 33.76 -7.95
CA PHE A 414 20.76 32.82 -8.31
C PHE A 414 20.39 31.40 -7.88
N VAL A 415 20.56 30.43 -8.78
CA VAL A 415 20.30 29.01 -8.50
C VAL A 415 21.58 28.18 -8.64
N ALA A 416 21.91 27.39 -7.63
CA ALA A 416 23.07 26.50 -7.63
C ALA A 416 22.64 25.04 -7.51
N ALA A 417 22.71 24.29 -8.61
CA ALA A 417 22.36 22.87 -8.61
C ALA A 417 23.61 21.98 -8.60
N PHE A 418 23.69 21.07 -7.62
CA PHE A 418 24.70 20.00 -7.58
C PHE A 418 24.03 18.67 -7.93
N ALA A 419 24.35 18.16 -9.12
CA ALA A 419 23.77 16.95 -9.68
C ALA A 419 24.64 15.70 -9.40
N SER A 420 23.96 14.57 -9.31
CA SER A 420 24.55 13.24 -9.23
C SER A 420 25.22 12.85 -10.55
N SER A 421 26.36 12.16 -10.44
CA SER A 421 27.06 11.47 -11.53
C SER A 421 27.13 9.97 -11.22
N ASN A 422 28.08 9.22 -11.75
CA ASN A 422 28.30 7.80 -11.43
C ASN A 422 28.81 7.53 -10.00
N LEU A 423 27.91 7.70 -9.03
CA LEU A 423 28.16 7.64 -7.60
C LEU A 423 28.00 6.25 -6.97
N GLY A 424 27.62 5.21 -7.73
CA GLY A 424 27.14 3.92 -7.20
C GLY A 424 28.08 3.21 -6.22
N ASP A 425 29.39 3.41 -6.34
CA ASP A 425 30.42 2.89 -5.45
C ASP A 425 31.21 4.00 -4.72
N ALA A 426 30.76 5.26 -4.76
CA ALA A 426 31.44 6.42 -4.19
C ALA A 426 30.74 6.92 -2.92
N SER A 427 31.36 6.69 -1.75
CA SER A 427 30.89 7.13 -0.43
C SER A 427 31.51 8.47 0.00
N PRO A 428 30.78 9.34 0.70
CA PRO A 428 31.34 10.54 1.35
C PRO A 428 32.08 10.24 2.66
N ASN A 429 32.01 9.01 3.17
CA ASN A 429 32.59 8.60 4.44
C ASN A 429 34.08 8.25 4.27
N ILE A 430 34.88 9.29 4.04
CA ILE A 430 36.27 9.19 3.57
C ILE A 430 37.28 8.64 4.59
N ARG A 431 36.93 8.46 5.86
CA ARG A 431 37.81 7.74 6.82
C ARG A 431 37.80 6.24 6.59
N GLY A 432 36.89 5.73 5.76
CA GLY A 432 36.78 4.33 5.42
C GLY A 432 36.11 3.48 6.51
N PRO A 433 35.90 2.18 6.22
CA PRO A 433 35.15 1.27 7.07
C PRO A 433 36.01 0.65 8.19
N PHE A 434 35.47 0.67 9.41
CA PHE A 434 36.04 -0.03 10.56
C PHE A 434 34.92 -0.61 11.44
N CYS A 435 35.32 -1.50 12.33
CA CYS A 435 34.44 -2.16 13.28
C CYS A 435 34.12 -1.25 14.46
N ALA A 436 32.86 -0.82 14.58
CA ALA A 436 32.41 0.14 15.57
C ALA A 436 32.67 -0.27 17.03
N ASN A 437 32.80 -1.58 17.30
CA ASN A 437 33.12 -2.12 18.64
C ASN A 437 34.61 -2.19 18.96
N THR A 438 35.46 -2.49 17.97
CA THR A 438 36.88 -2.81 18.19
C THR A 438 37.82 -1.73 17.64
N GLY A 439 37.35 -0.88 16.74
CA GLY A 439 38.16 0.09 16.01
C GLY A 439 39.06 -0.52 14.91
N LEU A 440 39.01 -1.85 14.73
CA LEU A 440 39.81 -2.53 13.71
C LEU A 440 39.22 -2.33 12.30
N PRO A 441 40.02 -2.37 11.24
CA PRO A 441 39.51 -2.35 9.86
C PRO A 441 38.51 -3.48 9.63
N CYS A 442 37.47 -3.21 8.84
CA CYS A 442 36.55 -4.26 8.42
C CYS A 442 37.22 -5.27 7.49
N ASP A 443 36.63 -6.46 7.39
CA ASP A 443 36.98 -7.40 6.33
C ASP A 443 36.82 -6.78 4.95
N TYR A 444 37.87 -6.91 4.13
CA TYR A 444 37.99 -6.22 2.85
C TYR A 444 37.01 -6.73 1.78
N LEU A 445 36.64 -8.02 1.84
CA LEU A 445 35.79 -8.67 0.84
C LEU A 445 34.31 -8.54 1.22
N ASN A 446 34.00 -8.90 2.46
CA ASN A 446 32.62 -9.10 2.92
C ASN A 446 32.07 -7.85 3.63
N SER A 447 32.92 -6.85 3.91
CA SER A 447 32.55 -5.66 4.69
C SER A 447 31.93 -6.02 6.04
N SER A 448 32.57 -6.93 6.77
CA SER A 448 32.07 -7.48 8.03
C SER A 448 33.12 -7.44 9.13
N CYS A 449 32.68 -7.52 10.38
CA CYS A 449 33.53 -7.58 11.56
C CYS A 449 33.51 -8.97 12.21
N PRO A 450 34.64 -9.47 12.75
CA PRO A 450 34.70 -10.76 13.43
C PRO A 450 33.69 -10.88 14.59
N ILE A 451 33.49 -9.77 15.31
CA ILE A 451 32.52 -9.65 16.39
C ILE A 451 31.44 -8.68 15.93
N GLY A 452 30.18 -9.13 15.88
CA GLY A 452 29.02 -8.31 15.52
C GLY A 452 28.73 -8.21 14.01
N GLY A 453 29.50 -8.88 13.15
CA GLY A 453 29.19 -9.04 11.74
C GLY A 453 29.14 -7.72 10.97
N LEU A 454 28.22 -7.61 10.02
CA LEU A 454 28.13 -6.47 9.09
C LEU A 454 27.63 -5.20 9.76
N LYS A 455 26.73 -5.33 10.74
CA LYS A 455 26.17 -4.19 11.47
C LYS A 455 27.24 -3.36 12.17
N MET A 456 28.34 -4.00 12.54
CA MET A 456 29.46 -3.32 13.18
C MET A 456 30.44 -2.73 12.18
N CYS A 457 30.39 -3.09 10.89
CA CYS A 457 31.26 -2.50 9.88
C CYS A 457 30.65 -1.21 9.34
N VAL A 458 31.23 -0.07 9.73
CA VAL A 458 30.68 1.26 9.39
C VAL A 458 31.80 2.15 8.85
N ALA A 459 31.53 2.84 7.75
CA ALA A 459 32.40 3.89 7.24
C ALA A 459 32.09 5.23 7.95
N LEU A 460 33.12 5.94 8.39
CA LEU A 460 32.96 7.28 8.99
C LEU A 460 33.36 8.41 8.06
N GLY A 461 32.67 9.54 8.23
CA GLY A 461 33.03 10.80 7.62
C GLY A 461 34.23 11.49 8.29
N PRO A 462 34.62 12.66 7.77
CA PRO A 462 35.81 13.39 8.18
C PRO A 462 35.76 13.90 9.64
N ALA A 463 34.59 14.05 10.23
CA ALA A 463 34.35 14.41 11.63
C ALA A 463 33.97 13.19 12.50
N GLY A 464 34.29 11.98 12.07
CA GLY A 464 33.99 10.76 12.83
C GLY A 464 32.49 10.48 12.84
N SER A 465 31.90 10.26 14.02
CA SER A 465 30.48 9.92 14.20
C SER A 465 29.51 11.11 14.10
N ASP A 466 30.02 12.34 14.07
CA ASP A 466 29.18 13.53 13.94
C ASP A 466 28.71 13.73 12.49
N MET A 467 27.52 13.20 12.19
CA MET A 467 26.93 13.24 10.85
C MET A 467 26.66 14.67 10.34
N PHE A 468 26.39 15.64 11.22
CA PHE A 468 26.13 17.02 10.82
C PHE A 468 27.41 17.70 10.37
N ASN A 469 28.47 17.54 11.16
CA ASN A 469 29.79 18.04 10.79
C ASN A 469 30.37 17.30 9.57
N ASN A 470 30.11 16.00 9.43
CA ASN A 470 30.45 15.25 8.20
C ASN A 470 29.78 15.86 6.97
N THR A 471 28.46 16.08 7.05
CA THR A 471 27.65 16.69 5.97
C THR A 471 28.16 18.09 5.62
N LYS A 472 28.46 18.89 6.65
CA LYS A 472 29.03 20.23 6.51
C LYS A 472 30.37 20.21 5.80
N ILE A 473 31.34 19.40 6.27
CA ILE A 473 32.70 19.36 5.71
C ILE A 473 32.68 18.89 4.25
N ILE A 474 31.97 17.80 3.95
CA ILE A 474 31.89 17.27 2.57
C ILE A 474 31.17 18.28 1.67
N GLY A 475 30.05 18.86 2.12
CA GLY A 475 29.35 19.90 1.36
C GLY A 475 30.19 21.16 1.13
N GLU A 476 30.95 21.61 2.13
CA GLU A 476 31.88 22.75 1.99
C GLU A 476 32.99 22.47 0.98
N ASN A 477 33.57 21.27 0.97
CA ASN A 477 34.62 20.90 0.02
C ASN A 477 34.09 20.93 -1.42
N ILE A 478 32.91 20.37 -1.64
CA ILE A 478 32.22 20.38 -2.93
C ILE A 478 31.88 21.83 -3.35
N PHE A 479 31.36 22.63 -2.44
CA PHE A 479 31.05 24.05 -2.65
C PHE A 479 32.29 24.86 -3.03
N LYS A 480 33.38 24.78 -2.23
CA LYS A 480 34.62 25.52 -2.46
C LYS A 480 35.18 25.20 -3.85
N ARG A 481 35.12 23.93 -4.26
CA ARG A 481 35.58 23.53 -5.59
C ARG A 481 34.69 24.07 -6.70
N ALA A 482 33.37 23.96 -6.58
CA ALA A 482 32.45 24.51 -7.57
C ALA A 482 32.57 26.03 -7.69
N LYS A 483 32.72 26.75 -6.57
CA LYS A 483 32.96 28.20 -6.54
C LYS A 483 34.23 28.58 -7.32
N ASP A 484 35.34 27.88 -7.09
CA ASP A 484 36.59 28.08 -7.81
C ASP A 484 36.41 27.86 -9.33
N LEU A 485 35.77 26.76 -9.71
CA LEU A 485 35.49 26.43 -11.12
C LEU A 485 34.55 27.43 -11.78
N TYR A 486 33.56 27.94 -11.05
CA TYR A 486 32.62 28.97 -11.50
C TYR A 486 33.34 30.29 -11.81
N GLY A 487 34.28 30.70 -10.96
CA GLY A 487 35.11 31.89 -11.16
C GLY A 487 36.06 31.77 -12.35
N LYS A 488 36.57 30.55 -12.61
CA LYS A 488 37.53 30.24 -13.68
C LYS A 488 36.90 29.80 -15.01
N ALA A 489 35.57 29.64 -15.09
CA ALA A 489 34.91 29.18 -16.31
C ALA A 489 35.06 30.21 -17.45
N ARG A 490 35.88 29.88 -18.46
CA ARG A 490 36.12 30.71 -19.65
C ARG A 490 35.71 30.03 -20.97
N GLN A 491 35.58 28.71 -20.97
CA GLN A 491 35.22 27.97 -22.18
C GLN A 491 33.73 28.15 -22.47
N GLU A 492 33.39 28.97 -23.46
CA GLU A 492 32.00 29.16 -23.88
C GLU A 492 31.46 27.90 -24.59
N VAL A 493 30.24 27.49 -24.23
CA VAL A 493 29.53 26.37 -24.84
C VAL A 493 28.60 26.92 -25.91
N ARG A 494 28.92 26.64 -27.18
CA ARG A 494 28.13 27.06 -28.35
C ARG A 494 27.73 25.88 -29.20
N GLY A 495 26.59 26.00 -29.88
CA GLY A 495 26.10 25.02 -30.84
C GLY A 495 24.63 24.66 -30.61
N PRO A 496 24.07 23.76 -31.43
CA PRO A 496 22.66 23.42 -31.39
C PRO A 496 22.28 22.65 -30.12
N LEU A 497 20.98 22.69 -29.82
CA LEU A 497 20.35 21.84 -28.81
C LEU A 497 19.73 20.63 -29.50
N HIS A 498 20.01 19.43 -28.97
CA HIS A 498 19.34 18.20 -29.40
C HIS A 498 18.92 17.39 -28.19
N ALA A 499 17.89 16.58 -28.38
CA ALA A 499 17.36 15.71 -27.35
C ALA A 499 16.90 14.40 -28.00
N ALA A 500 17.17 13.28 -27.33
CA ALA A 500 16.67 11.98 -27.75
C ALA A 500 16.22 11.20 -26.52
N HIS A 501 15.12 10.47 -26.64
CA HIS A 501 14.55 9.65 -25.59
C HIS A 501 13.99 8.36 -26.17
N GLN A 502 14.07 7.29 -25.39
CA GLN A 502 13.47 6.02 -25.72
C GLN A 502 13.02 5.30 -24.43
N TRP A 503 11.84 4.65 -24.51
CA TRP A 503 11.47 3.61 -23.56
C TRP A 503 12.05 2.28 -24.02
N VAL A 504 12.85 1.67 -23.15
CA VAL A 504 13.50 0.39 -23.42
C VAL A 504 12.95 -0.66 -22.48
N ASN A 505 12.52 -1.79 -23.03
CA ASN A 505 12.23 -2.96 -22.23
C ASN A 505 13.56 -3.61 -21.80
N MET A 506 14.02 -3.30 -20.59
CA MET A 506 15.31 -3.79 -20.07
C MET A 506 15.29 -5.27 -19.72
N THR A 507 14.14 -5.95 -19.79
CA THR A 507 14.03 -7.40 -19.54
C THR A 507 14.45 -8.27 -20.73
N ASP A 508 14.58 -7.68 -21.92
CA ASP A 508 14.78 -8.44 -23.17
C ASP A 508 15.61 -7.65 -24.19
N VAL A 509 16.74 -7.08 -23.76
CA VAL A 509 17.68 -6.36 -24.63
C VAL A 509 18.79 -7.31 -25.06
N THR A 510 18.94 -7.50 -26.37
CA THR A 510 20.09 -8.23 -26.93
C THR A 510 21.33 -7.31 -26.92
N VAL A 511 22.41 -7.76 -26.29
CA VAL A 511 23.67 -7.03 -26.15
C VAL A 511 24.75 -7.74 -26.95
N GLN A 512 25.34 -7.03 -27.91
CA GLN A 512 26.46 -7.54 -28.68
C GLN A 512 27.76 -7.34 -27.91
N LEU A 513 28.42 -8.43 -27.50
CA LEU A 513 29.68 -8.39 -26.76
C LEU A 513 30.88 -8.29 -27.71
N ASN A 514 30.82 -9.01 -28.83
CA ASN A 514 31.77 -8.92 -29.93
C ASN A 514 31.06 -9.27 -31.26
N SER A 515 31.80 -9.37 -32.36
CA SER A 515 31.22 -9.64 -33.69
C SER A 515 30.47 -10.98 -33.79
N THR A 516 30.77 -11.95 -32.92
CA THR A 516 30.25 -13.33 -32.99
C THR A 516 29.44 -13.74 -31.77
N HIS A 517 29.55 -13.04 -30.65
CA HIS A 517 28.90 -13.36 -29.38
C HIS A 517 27.92 -12.27 -28.97
N THR A 518 26.68 -12.69 -28.76
CA THR A 518 25.60 -11.88 -28.21
C THR A 518 25.16 -12.45 -26.87
N SER A 519 24.78 -11.56 -25.96
CA SER A 519 24.11 -11.89 -24.70
C SER A 519 22.76 -11.19 -24.64
N ARG A 520 22.01 -11.41 -23.56
CA ARG A 520 20.69 -10.82 -23.34
C ARG A 520 20.56 -10.34 -21.91
N THR A 521 19.86 -9.24 -21.70
CA THR A 521 19.50 -8.81 -20.35
C THR A 521 18.45 -9.75 -19.73
N CYS A 522 18.30 -9.67 -18.42
CA CYS A 522 17.44 -10.56 -17.64
C CYS A 522 16.24 -9.80 -17.07
N LYS A 523 15.18 -10.54 -16.70
CA LYS A 523 14.14 -10.03 -15.79
C LYS A 523 14.78 -9.53 -14.48
N PRO A 524 14.27 -8.48 -13.83
CA PRO A 524 14.92 -7.91 -12.66
C PRO A 524 14.94 -8.89 -11.48
N ALA A 525 16.10 -9.07 -10.85
CA ALA A 525 16.26 -9.85 -9.64
C ALA A 525 17.33 -9.24 -8.72
N LEU A 526 17.06 -9.28 -7.41
CA LEU A 526 17.97 -8.83 -6.36
C LEU A 526 18.70 -10.03 -5.78
N GLY A 527 20.02 -9.89 -5.60
CA GLY A 527 20.85 -10.96 -5.05
C GLY A 527 20.90 -10.96 -3.52
N HIS A 528 21.46 -12.00 -2.90
CA HIS A 528 21.62 -12.09 -1.44
C HIS A 528 22.32 -10.86 -0.84
N SER A 529 23.39 -10.37 -1.46
CA SER A 529 24.12 -9.18 -0.99
C SER A 529 23.31 -7.88 -1.02
N PHE A 530 22.13 -7.84 -1.64
CA PHE A 530 21.21 -6.70 -1.48
C PHE A 530 20.81 -6.51 -0.02
N ALA A 531 20.55 -7.60 0.71
CA ALA A 531 20.15 -7.55 2.11
C ALA A 531 21.30 -7.24 3.08
N ALA A 532 22.55 -7.24 2.59
CA ALA A 532 23.74 -6.88 3.37
C ALA A 532 23.88 -5.38 3.60
N GLY A 533 23.22 -4.54 2.78
CA GLY A 533 23.46 -3.11 2.76
C GLY A 533 24.88 -2.77 2.30
N THR A 534 25.42 -1.66 2.78
CA THR A 534 26.80 -1.23 2.48
C THR A 534 27.50 -0.73 3.75
N THR A 535 28.77 -0.34 3.64
CA THR A 535 29.49 0.29 4.75
C THR A 535 28.92 1.66 5.15
N ASP A 536 28.09 2.29 4.31
CA ASP A 536 27.38 3.55 4.62
C ASP A 536 26.09 3.31 5.41
N GLY A 537 25.62 2.07 5.45
CA GLY A 537 24.41 1.64 6.13
C GLY A 537 24.23 0.13 5.97
N GLY A 538 24.61 -0.62 7.01
CA GLY A 538 24.55 -2.08 7.00
C GLY A 538 23.13 -2.63 7.10
N GLY A 539 22.92 -3.82 6.54
CA GLY A 539 21.67 -4.55 6.67
C GLY A 539 21.45 -5.14 8.07
N ASP A 540 20.20 -5.35 8.45
CA ASP A 540 19.82 -5.93 9.75
C ASP A 540 19.86 -7.46 9.78
N LEU A 541 19.87 -8.10 8.59
CA LEU A 541 19.90 -9.55 8.44
C LEU A 541 21.35 -10.01 8.19
N ASN A 542 21.67 -11.25 8.58
CA ASN A 542 23.03 -11.81 8.54
C ASN A 542 23.50 -12.18 7.11
N PHE A 543 23.39 -11.25 6.16
CA PHE A 543 23.83 -11.40 4.77
C PHE A 543 25.11 -10.62 4.53
N THR A 544 26.13 -11.22 3.91
CA THR A 544 27.38 -10.52 3.58
C THR A 544 27.37 -9.95 2.16
N GLN A 545 28.15 -8.89 1.95
CA GLN A 545 28.48 -8.45 0.60
C GLN A 545 29.40 -9.51 -0.06
N GLY A 546 29.38 -9.57 -1.39
CA GLY A 546 30.22 -10.51 -2.16
C GLY A 546 29.71 -11.95 -2.24
N ALA A 547 28.48 -12.23 -1.83
CA ALA A 547 27.89 -13.56 -1.93
C ALA A 547 27.68 -13.97 -3.40
N VAL A 548 28.31 -15.08 -3.78
CA VAL A 548 28.18 -15.72 -5.11
C VAL A 548 27.43 -17.06 -5.05
N GLU A 549 27.16 -17.55 -3.84
CA GLU A 549 26.37 -18.74 -3.57
C GLU A 549 25.20 -18.38 -2.66
N GLY A 550 24.08 -19.09 -2.82
CA GLY A 550 22.89 -18.92 -1.99
C GLY A 550 23.01 -19.65 -0.67
N ASP A 551 22.34 -19.12 0.35
CA ASP A 551 22.12 -19.82 1.62
C ASP A 551 20.83 -20.67 1.55
N PRO A 552 20.90 -22.00 1.77
CA PRO A 552 19.74 -22.89 1.65
C PRO A 552 18.57 -22.53 2.57
N PHE A 553 18.85 -21.94 3.74
CA PHE A 553 17.81 -21.53 4.67
C PHE A 553 17.02 -20.34 4.11
N TRP A 554 17.71 -19.30 3.62
CA TRP A 554 17.07 -18.14 2.99
C TRP A 554 16.38 -18.48 1.67
N ASP A 555 16.97 -19.36 0.87
CA ASP A 555 16.38 -19.83 -0.38
C ASP A 555 15.07 -20.61 -0.11
N GLY A 556 15.04 -21.47 0.91
CA GLY A 556 13.82 -22.16 1.33
C GLY A 556 12.71 -21.21 1.79
N ILE A 557 13.06 -20.15 2.54
CA ILE A 557 12.10 -19.12 2.96
C ILE A 557 11.55 -18.35 1.75
N ARG A 558 12.42 -17.93 0.84
CA ARG A 558 12.03 -17.26 -0.41
C ARG A 558 11.05 -18.14 -1.20
N ASP A 559 11.39 -19.40 -1.41
CA ASP A 559 10.58 -20.32 -2.22
C ASP A 559 9.21 -20.57 -1.60
N ALA A 560 9.14 -20.71 -0.28
CA ALA A 560 7.89 -20.92 0.45
C ALA A 560 6.97 -19.68 0.45
N LEU A 561 7.54 -18.46 0.51
CA LEU A 561 6.75 -17.23 0.66
C LEU A 561 6.47 -16.51 -0.66
N LEU A 562 7.42 -16.53 -1.58
CA LEU A 562 7.44 -15.68 -2.79
C LEU A 562 7.48 -16.51 -4.09
N GLY A 563 7.74 -17.81 -3.99
CA GLY A 563 7.93 -18.71 -5.12
C GLY A 563 9.39 -18.78 -5.58
N ALA A 564 9.77 -19.95 -6.11
CA ALA A 564 11.11 -20.18 -6.61
C ALA A 564 11.38 -19.42 -7.92
N PRO A 565 12.55 -18.79 -8.09
CA PRO A 565 12.94 -18.17 -9.35
C PRO A 565 12.99 -19.21 -10.49
N SER A 566 12.55 -18.84 -11.69
CA SER A 566 12.65 -19.77 -12.83
C SER A 566 14.10 -20.11 -13.18
N ASN A 567 14.33 -21.30 -13.76
CA ASN A 567 15.66 -21.73 -14.21
C ASN A 567 16.28 -20.72 -15.19
N GLU A 568 15.47 -20.16 -16.11
CA GLU A 568 15.92 -19.13 -17.06
C GLU A 568 16.43 -17.88 -16.31
N THR A 569 15.72 -17.43 -15.28
CA THR A 569 16.14 -16.26 -14.48
C THR A 569 17.39 -16.59 -13.66
N GLN A 570 17.50 -17.79 -13.08
CA GLN A 570 18.70 -18.20 -12.35
C GLN A 570 19.93 -18.24 -13.24
N ASP A 571 19.84 -18.89 -14.41
CA ASP A 571 20.94 -19.00 -15.38
C ASP A 571 21.37 -17.63 -15.92
N CYS A 572 20.40 -16.75 -16.21
CA CYS A 572 20.67 -15.41 -16.73
C CYS A 572 21.40 -14.52 -15.71
N HIS A 573 21.11 -14.67 -14.40
CA HIS A 573 21.70 -13.84 -13.35
C HIS A 573 23.03 -14.35 -12.80
N GLN A 574 23.52 -15.53 -13.21
CA GLN A 574 24.80 -16.07 -12.75
C GLN A 574 25.93 -15.02 -12.84
N PRO A 575 26.79 -14.90 -11.80
CA PRO A 575 26.88 -15.70 -10.58
C PRO A 575 26.06 -15.15 -9.39
N LYS A 576 25.00 -14.37 -9.62
CA LYS A 576 24.23 -13.73 -8.55
C LYS A 576 23.25 -14.73 -7.91
N PRO A 577 23.39 -15.08 -6.62
CA PRO A 577 22.39 -15.86 -5.91
C PRO A 577 21.14 -15.01 -5.67
N ILE A 578 20.01 -15.38 -6.27
CA ILE A 578 18.78 -14.56 -6.26
C ILE A 578 18.10 -14.62 -4.88
N LEU A 579 17.92 -13.48 -4.23
CA LEU A 579 17.08 -13.37 -3.03
C LEU A 579 15.62 -13.03 -3.38
N PHE A 580 15.42 -12.14 -4.36
CA PHE A 580 14.08 -11.75 -4.83
C PHE A 580 14.01 -11.74 -6.36
N SER A 581 13.17 -12.61 -6.94
CA SER A 581 12.90 -12.67 -8.40
C SER A 581 11.86 -11.63 -8.82
N THR A 582 12.15 -10.35 -8.55
CA THR A 582 11.17 -9.25 -8.67
C THR A 582 10.52 -9.08 -10.03
N GLY A 583 11.13 -9.56 -11.11
CA GLY A 583 10.59 -9.53 -12.47
C GLY A 583 9.53 -10.61 -12.73
N GLU A 584 9.45 -11.60 -11.85
CA GLU A 584 8.44 -12.66 -11.85
C GLU A 584 7.36 -12.38 -10.80
N MET A 585 7.51 -11.32 -10.01
CA MET A 585 6.61 -10.92 -8.92
C MET A 585 5.73 -9.74 -9.35
N THR A 586 4.48 -10.03 -9.68
CA THR A 586 3.52 -9.04 -10.21
C THR A 586 2.36 -8.71 -9.28
N TRP A 587 2.25 -9.40 -8.14
CA TRP A 587 1.19 -9.18 -7.15
C TRP A 587 1.69 -8.40 -5.93
N PRO A 588 0.93 -7.42 -5.40
CA PRO A 588 -0.32 -6.85 -5.95
C PRO A 588 -0.09 -5.95 -7.17
N LEU A 589 1.14 -5.44 -7.33
CA LEU A 589 1.63 -4.70 -8.48
C LEU A 589 3.04 -5.21 -8.82
N PRO A 590 3.56 -4.96 -10.04
CA PRO A 590 4.95 -5.27 -10.39
C PRO A 590 5.94 -4.77 -9.34
N TRP A 591 6.86 -5.63 -8.92
CA TRP A 591 7.83 -5.29 -7.86
C TRP A 591 8.96 -4.38 -8.35
N HIS A 592 9.34 -4.51 -9.62
CA HIS A 592 10.35 -3.67 -10.28
C HIS A 592 9.89 -3.21 -11.67
N PRO A 593 10.43 -2.09 -12.19
CA PRO A 593 10.18 -1.64 -13.56
C PRO A 593 10.79 -2.61 -14.58
N SER A 594 10.04 -2.89 -15.64
CA SER A 594 10.55 -3.57 -16.84
C SER A 594 10.88 -2.58 -17.96
N ILE A 595 10.08 -1.52 -18.08
CA ILE A 595 10.28 -0.43 -19.02
C ILE A 595 11.05 0.70 -18.35
N VAL A 596 12.13 1.14 -18.98
CA VAL A 596 13.10 2.08 -18.44
C VAL A 596 13.38 3.20 -19.44
N ASP A 597 13.50 4.44 -18.95
CA ASP A 597 13.81 5.62 -19.77
C ASP A 597 15.32 5.71 -20.06
N VAL A 598 15.68 5.80 -21.34
CA VAL A 598 17.04 6.18 -21.77
C VAL A 598 16.95 7.52 -22.49
N GLN A 599 17.74 8.50 -22.05
CA GLN A 599 17.65 9.87 -22.55
C GLN A 599 19.03 10.52 -22.67
N ILE A 600 19.20 11.34 -23.69
CA ILE A 600 20.36 12.20 -23.87
C ILE A 600 19.92 13.60 -24.32
N ILE A 601 20.51 14.63 -23.72
CA ILE A 601 20.38 16.03 -24.16
C ILE A 601 21.78 16.54 -24.51
N THR A 602 21.92 17.26 -25.61
CA THR A 602 23.17 17.91 -26.00
C THR A 602 23.02 19.41 -26.06
N ILE A 603 23.98 20.12 -25.48
CA ILE A 603 24.06 21.58 -25.49
C ILE A 603 25.39 21.96 -26.15
N GLY A 604 25.36 22.31 -27.44
CA GLY A 604 26.60 22.50 -28.19
C GLY A 604 27.49 21.26 -28.06
N PRO A 605 28.78 21.35 -27.67
CA PRO A 605 29.69 20.21 -27.48
C PRO A 605 29.44 19.36 -26.23
N VAL A 606 28.53 19.77 -25.34
CA VAL A 606 28.25 19.06 -24.08
C VAL A 606 27.18 17.99 -24.32
N ALA A 607 27.39 16.78 -23.81
CA ALA A 607 26.38 15.73 -23.73
C ALA A 607 26.00 15.48 -22.28
N ILE A 608 24.71 15.40 -22.01
CA ILE A 608 24.10 15.06 -20.74
C ILE A 608 23.37 13.73 -20.95
N VAL A 609 23.90 12.65 -20.39
CA VAL A 609 23.31 11.30 -20.49
C VAL A 609 22.54 11.00 -19.22
N ALA A 610 21.23 10.85 -19.32
CA ALA A 610 20.33 10.55 -18.21
C ALA A 610 20.26 9.04 -17.98
N ILE A 611 20.85 8.58 -16.87
CA ILE A 611 20.87 7.16 -16.50
C ILE A 611 19.83 6.87 -15.39
N PRO A 612 18.93 5.90 -15.59
CA PRO A 612 17.84 5.55 -14.67
C PRO A 612 18.29 4.56 -13.58
N GLY A 613 19.38 4.88 -12.87
CA GLY A 613 19.94 4.04 -11.80
C GLY A 613 21.33 4.51 -11.37
N GLU A 614 21.98 3.74 -10.50
CA GLU A 614 23.30 4.07 -9.93
C GLU A 614 24.45 3.38 -10.67
N MET A 615 25.18 4.13 -11.47
CA MET A 615 26.39 3.63 -12.14
C MET A 615 27.58 3.66 -11.19
N THR A 616 28.33 2.56 -11.12
CA THR A 616 29.65 2.56 -10.47
C THR A 616 30.65 3.43 -11.23
N THR A 617 31.80 3.69 -10.61
CA THR A 617 32.86 4.50 -11.16
C THR A 617 33.26 4.01 -12.56
N MET A 618 33.57 2.73 -12.72
CA MET A 618 33.99 2.20 -14.02
C MET A 618 32.84 2.11 -15.05
N SER A 619 31.63 1.76 -14.62
CA SER A 619 30.45 1.76 -15.51
C SER A 619 30.23 3.15 -16.13
N GLY A 620 30.30 4.21 -15.31
CA GLY A 620 30.17 5.59 -15.77
C GLY A 620 31.30 6.02 -16.71
N ARG A 621 32.55 5.60 -16.42
CA ARG A 621 33.71 5.86 -17.30
C ARG A 621 33.52 5.25 -18.68
N ARG A 622 33.14 3.97 -18.76
CA ARG A 622 32.90 3.25 -20.03
C ARG A 622 31.79 3.91 -20.85
N ILE A 623 30.67 4.26 -20.23
CA ILE A 623 29.56 4.95 -20.91
C ILE A 623 30.01 6.31 -21.45
N ARG A 624 30.71 7.13 -20.65
CA ARG A 624 31.20 8.45 -21.11
C ARG A 624 32.10 8.32 -22.32
N GLU A 625 33.05 7.39 -22.27
CA GLU A 625 34.01 7.20 -23.35
C GLU A 625 33.32 6.66 -24.62
N ALA A 626 32.41 5.69 -24.49
CA ALA A 626 31.64 5.17 -25.62
C ALA A 626 30.79 6.25 -26.30
N VAL A 627 30.05 7.05 -25.52
CA VAL A 627 29.24 8.16 -26.06
C VAL A 627 30.13 9.21 -26.71
N LYS A 628 31.28 9.53 -26.10
CA LYS A 628 32.25 10.48 -26.67
C LYS A 628 32.78 10.00 -28.01
N GLN A 629 33.17 8.73 -28.13
CA GLN A 629 33.69 8.14 -29.37
C GLN A 629 32.66 8.13 -30.50
N VAL A 630 31.43 7.68 -30.22
CA VAL A 630 30.32 7.74 -31.19
C VAL A 630 30.14 9.17 -31.66
N ARG A 631 30.16 10.13 -30.74
CA ARG A 631 29.90 11.52 -31.08
C ARG A 631 31.07 12.17 -31.83
N ILE A 632 32.33 11.85 -31.54
CA ILE A 632 33.48 12.29 -32.35
C ILE A 632 33.35 11.80 -33.79
N LYS A 633 32.91 10.55 -33.99
CA LYS A 633 32.70 9.96 -35.32
C LYS A 633 31.66 10.74 -36.15
N TYR A 634 30.67 11.35 -35.52
CA TYR A 634 29.59 12.07 -36.20
C TYR A 634 29.70 13.61 -36.11
N HIS A 635 30.45 14.17 -35.15
CA HIS A 635 30.56 15.60 -34.87
C HIS A 635 31.93 15.96 -34.27
N THR A 636 32.65 16.92 -34.87
CA THR A 636 33.98 17.35 -34.42
C THR A 636 33.92 18.14 -33.09
N HIS A 637 34.50 17.57 -32.02
CA HIS A 637 34.71 18.09 -30.63
C HIS A 637 33.59 17.81 -29.60
N THR A 638 33.92 17.08 -28.52
CA THR A 638 32.96 16.67 -27.48
C THR A 638 33.47 16.62 -26.05
N ASN A 639 32.62 17.06 -25.12
CA ASN A 639 32.73 16.83 -23.69
C ASN A 639 31.46 16.12 -23.19
N VAL A 640 31.61 14.97 -22.53
CA VAL A 640 30.47 14.18 -22.04
C VAL A 640 30.39 14.26 -20.52
N GLY A 641 29.24 14.70 -20.00
CA GLY A 641 28.82 14.51 -18.61
C GLY A 641 27.87 13.31 -18.52
N THR A 642 28.04 12.48 -17.49
CA THR A 642 27.08 11.41 -17.15
C THR A 642 26.25 11.82 -15.95
N HIS A 643 24.95 11.55 -16.01
CA HIS A 643 24.04 11.69 -14.88
C HIS A 643 23.51 10.33 -14.46
N THR A 644 23.31 10.13 -13.17
CA THR A 644 22.56 8.98 -12.61
C THR A 644 21.26 9.46 -11.98
N HIS A 645 20.32 8.54 -11.71
CA HIS A 645 18.97 8.82 -11.19
C HIS A 645 18.06 9.70 -12.06
N ALA A 646 17.92 9.37 -13.35
CA ALA A 646 16.98 10.05 -14.24
C ALA A 646 15.64 9.29 -14.40
N ARG A 647 14.51 9.94 -14.08
CA ARG A 647 13.08 9.51 -14.29
C ARG A 647 12.60 8.19 -13.69
N ALA A 648 13.32 7.08 -13.89
CA ALA A 648 13.06 5.77 -13.32
C ALA A 648 14.28 5.35 -12.49
N HIS A 649 14.06 4.65 -11.37
CA HIS A 649 15.15 4.16 -10.53
C HIS A 649 15.28 2.65 -10.66
N THR A 650 16.42 2.20 -11.20
CA THR A 650 16.93 0.83 -11.07
C THR A 650 18.11 0.83 -10.08
N PRO A 651 18.26 -0.19 -9.21
CA PRO A 651 19.08 -0.07 -7.99
C PRO A 651 20.56 0.26 -8.26
N HIS A 652 21.27 -0.54 -9.05
CA HIS A 652 22.69 -0.30 -9.41
C HIS A 652 23.04 -0.95 -10.75
N ALA A 653 24.08 -0.42 -11.41
CA ALA A 653 24.65 -0.97 -12.64
C ALA A 653 26.18 -1.11 -12.53
N CYS A 654 26.64 -2.36 -12.43
CA CYS A 654 28.04 -2.75 -12.33
C CYS A 654 28.57 -3.24 -13.68
N THR A 655 29.89 -3.14 -13.87
CA THR A 655 30.58 -3.67 -15.05
C THR A 655 30.66 -5.20 -15.00
N PRO A 656 30.40 -5.92 -16.11
CA PRO A 656 30.83 -7.32 -16.21
C PRO A 656 32.36 -7.36 -16.14
N THR A 657 32.88 -8.23 -15.27
CA THR A 657 34.31 -8.52 -15.12
C THR A 657 34.53 -9.91 -15.70
N HIS A 658 35.30 -9.99 -16.78
CA HIS A 658 35.67 -11.24 -17.44
C HIS A 658 36.85 -11.90 -16.74
#